data_AF-A0A524L7A1-F1
#
_entry.id   AF-A0A524L7A1-F1
#
_cell.length_a   1.000
_cell.length_b   1.000
_cell.length_c   1.000
_cell.angle_alpha   90.00
_cell.angle_beta   90.00
_cell.angle_gamma   90.00
#
_symmetry.space_group_name_H-M   'P 1'
#
loop_
_entity.id
_entity.type
_entity.pdbx_description
1 polymer ?
#
loop_
_entity_poly.entity_id
_entity_poly.type
_entity_poly.pdbx_seq_one_letter_code
_entity_poly.pdbx_strand_id
1 'polypeptide(L)'
;MDDTGVTPYTIDPPPHDRSYFSDQIIAVNNYYKAASLGKISVIGDVFPLGPTSAYQLPHPMGYYNPNTTDEENDYQLVQLFVDAIAQADLDPAIIFTDYDLVTIFHAGVGNDVNLGFDETPQDIPSLYFSPDFFKKSLGDTFGGIVVDDGSMLIDRGILLPETESQAGLDLALTGMFAANMGSFLGMHDLFSPSTKSAGIGRFGLMDSGLFNLFGLTPALPSAYTRELLEWESPLLLDKPQNDISLGMLNGNSASLPTLIRIPLNTDEYYLLEFRGDPAVNIDSLYAVMAEDRDTFPTYLEVLKTYFPDRIAMSDSTGVLLSVENYDWGLPGAGILIWHIDQSVIRATASTNRINDDRNNRGVDLEEADGSQDIGYEYTLVEPGFNSELGTWLDFWNKNNPAPLYKNEFSDGSSPNSKANRSYARSHISLSNFSSLGSSSMTFDYQRDLYENGFPLIYSYGNNIDCTNPLTAKIGPAGRKAIVFSDSNGEIFAISGKGEGFLSAGKFLVARVPGQETPHLALGDVDADGLFDRMVATTTAGIVTLYEFTDSDGDTLIDTVKTFQNDEKFSTGPVVQEPYFYIGTESGKILRFMLEDGLPDSTYFYADKVRAFTVVSPKNIATTFQSEDENFYPPVVVDLDGNGTYETVTFSTSTRILLSGLDGVVTYTLNEPAVGAPAFADIDDDGYFEIVVNTDSHIHAFNFNGSMADNFPIALILQKNEALVGTPIILDADGDQMPDILG
;
A
#
# COMPACT_ATOMS: atom_id res chain seq x y z
N MET A 1 -27.54 10.51 -59.08
CA MET A 1 -28.46 11.16 -58.14
C MET A 1 -29.32 10.05 -57.59
N ASP A 2 -28.90 9.49 -56.47
CA ASP A 2 -29.76 8.71 -55.60
C ASP A 2 -29.45 9.17 -54.17
N ASP A 3 -30.52 9.43 -53.45
CA ASP A 3 -30.62 10.28 -52.26
C ASP A 3 -30.67 9.38 -51.03
N THR A 4 -29.57 9.31 -50.28
CA THR A 4 -29.57 8.86 -48.88
C THR A 4 -28.81 9.89 -48.08
N GLY A 5 -29.52 10.92 -47.61
CA GLY A 5 -29.01 11.98 -46.76
C GLY A 5 -28.62 11.49 -45.36
N VAL A 6 -27.61 10.62 -45.26
CA VAL A 6 -26.86 10.38 -44.03
C VAL A 6 -25.69 11.37 -44.07
N THR A 7 -25.63 12.29 -43.11
CA THR A 7 -24.45 13.13 -42.90
C THR A 7 -23.23 12.21 -42.74
N PRO A 8 -22.12 12.42 -43.48
CA PRO A 8 -20.91 11.63 -43.27
C PRO A 8 -20.46 11.76 -41.82
N TYR A 9 -19.99 10.65 -41.23
CA TYR A 9 -19.38 10.66 -39.90
C TYR A 9 -18.28 11.74 -39.84
N THR A 10 -18.22 12.46 -38.73
CA THR A 10 -17.28 13.59 -38.56
C THR A 10 -15.96 13.15 -37.93
N ILE A 11 -16.00 12.09 -37.12
CA ILE A 11 -14.84 11.40 -36.55
C ILE A 11 -14.45 10.26 -37.49
N ASP A 12 -13.15 10.12 -37.77
CA ASP A 12 -12.59 9.09 -38.66
C ASP A 12 -13.38 8.92 -39.97
N PRO A 13 -13.55 9.99 -40.78
CA PRO A 13 -14.35 9.94 -41.99
C PRO A 13 -13.71 9.05 -43.07
N PRO A 14 -14.51 8.45 -43.97
CA PRO A 14 -13.98 7.74 -45.13
C PRO A 14 -13.25 8.70 -46.11
N PRO A 15 -12.31 8.20 -46.93
CA PRO A 15 -11.99 6.79 -47.15
C PRO A 15 -11.01 6.20 -46.11
N HIS A 16 -11.29 4.97 -45.66
CA HIS A 16 -10.41 4.19 -44.77
C HIS A 16 -9.36 3.42 -45.59
N ASP A 17 -8.44 4.19 -46.18
CA ASP A 17 -7.35 3.67 -47.00
C ASP A 17 -6.07 3.41 -46.17
N ARG A 18 -5.00 2.95 -46.80
CA ARG A 18 -3.71 2.69 -46.14
C ARG A 18 -3.19 3.90 -45.33
N SER A 19 -3.47 5.12 -45.79
CA SER A 19 -3.05 6.36 -45.11
C SER A 19 -3.84 6.55 -43.83
N TYR A 20 -5.14 6.23 -43.82
CA TYR A 20 -5.99 6.26 -42.62
C TYR A 20 -5.42 5.36 -41.52
N PHE A 21 -5.15 4.09 -41.81
CA PHE A 21 -4.56 3.19 -40.82
C PHE A 21 -3.14 3.59 -40.40
N SER A 22 -2.36 4.19 -41.30
CA SER A 22 -1.03 4.72 -40.96
C SER A 22 -1.14 5.91 -39.99
N ASP A 23 -2.13 6.79 -40.19
CA ASP A 23 -2.41 7.92 -39.30
C ASP A 23 -2.92 7.45 -37.93
N GLN A 24 -3.69 6.35 -37.85
CA GLN A 24 -4.06 5.73 -36.57
C GLN A 24 -2.83 5.23 -35.79
N ILE A 25 -1.84 4.62 -36.48
CA ILE A 25 -0.57 4.22 -35.85
C ILE A 25 0.19 5.46 -35.33
N ILE A 26 0.19 6.56 -36.09
CA ILE A 26 0.80 7.84 -35.66
C ILE A 26 0.08 8.40 -34.43
N ALA A 27 -1.25 8.36 -34.40
CA ALA A 27 -2.05 8.82 -33.27
C ALA A 27 -1.73 8.03 -31.99
N VAL A 28 -1.70 6.69 -32.09
CA VAL A 28 -1.32 5.81 -30.98
C VAL A 28 0.13 6.04 -30.54
N ASN A 29 1.06 6.24 -31.47
CA ASN A 29 2.44 6.59 -31.13
C ASN A 29 2.54 7.90 -30.33
N ASN A 30 1.79 8.92 -30.73
CA ASN A 30 1.78 10.20 -30.01
C ASN A 30 1.15 10.07 -28.62
N TYR A 31 0.08 9.28 -28.50
CA TYR A 31 -0.51 8.93 -27.21
C TYR A 31 0.50 8.24 -26.30
N TYR A 32 1.18 7.18 -26.75
CA TYR A 32 2.15 6.46 -25.91
C TYR A 32 3.40 7.26 -25.58
N LYS A 33 3.83 8.18 -26.46
CA LYS A 33 4.89 9.13 -26.12
C LYS A 33 4.48 10.04 -24.97
N ALA A 34 3.23 10.52 -24.95
CA ALA A 34 2.72 11.30 -23.82
C ALA A 34 2.57 10.43 -22.56
N ALA A 35 1.89 9.29 -22.67
CA ALA A 35 1.59 8.40 -21.55
C ALA A 35 2.84 7.84 -20.84
N SER A 36 3.91 7.57 -21.59
CA SER A 36 5.16 7.01 -21.07
C SER A 36 6.27 8.04 -20.84
N LEU A 37 5.96 9.34 -20.97
CA LEU A 37 6.95 10.43 -20.90
C LEU A 37 8.14 10.23 -21.86
N GLY A 38 7.85 9.74 -23.06
CA GLY A 38 8.80 9.49 -24.13
C GLY A 38 9.59 8.18 -24.03
N LYS A 39 9.27 7.28 -23.08
CA LYS A 39 9.94 5.97 -22.94
C LYS A 39 9.52 4.97 -24.03
N ILE A 40 8.31 5.09 -24.57
CA ILE A 40 7.76 4.22 -25.61
C ILE A 40 7.57 5.00 -26.91
N SER A 41 7.87 4.36 -28.03
CA SER A 41 7.50 4.81 -29.37
C SER A 41 6.90 3.64 -30.14
N VAL A 42 5.80 3.89 -30.83
CA VAL A 42 5.15 2.93 -31.73
C VAL A 42 5.46 3.34 -33.16
N ILE A 43 5.95 2.39 -33.96
CA ILE A 43 6.25 2.58 -35.38
C ILE A 43 5.74 1.32 -36.07
N GLY A 44 5.07 1.48 -37.21
CA GLY A 44 4.52 0.34 -37.93
C GLY A 44 4.24 0.67 -39.39
N ASP A 45 4.09 -0.38 -40.18
CA ASP A 45 3.75 -0.34 -41.59
C ASP A 45 2.40 -1.01 -41.83
N VAL A 46 1.60 -0.47 -42.74
CA VAL A 46 0.29 -1.02 -43.11
C VAL A 46 0.40 -1.78 -44.43
N PHE A 47 -0.07 -3.02 -44.43
CA PHE A 47 -0.10 -3.92 -45.58
C PHE A 47 -1.54 -4.34 -45.92
N PRO A 48 -1.84 -4.67 -47.20
CA PRO A 48 -0.95 -4.64 -48.36
C PRO A 48 -0.48 -3.21 -48.73
N LEU A 49 0.63 -3.08 -49.46
CA LEU A 49 1.20 -1.76 -49.77
C LEU A 49 0.33 -0.89 -50.70
N GLY A 50 -0.66 -1.48 -51.36
CA GLY A 50 -1.61 -0.77 -52.21
C GLY A 50 -2.55 0.13 -51.39
N PRO A 51 -2.95 1.32 -51.90
CA PRO A 51 -3.68 2.31 -51.11
C PRO A 51 -5.04 1.80 -50.60
N THR A 52 -5.76 1.02 -51.40
CA THR A 52 -7.09 0.48 -51.04
C THR A 52 -7.11 -1.06 -51.13
N SER A 53 -5.95 -1.70 -51.01
CA SER A 53 -5.82 -3.14 -51.12
C SER A 53 -6.07 -3.80 -49.76
N ALA A 54 -6.63 -5.01 -49.77
CA ALA A 54 -6.88 -5.80 -48.56
C ALA A 54 -6.68 -7.30 -48.86
N TYR A 55 -6.41 -8.09 -47.82
CA TYR A 55 -6.34 -9.54 -47.92
C TYR A 55 -7.75 -10.15 -47.86
N GLN A 56 -8.06 -11.05 -48.78
CA GLN A 56 -9.33 -11.75 -48.79
C GLN A 56 -9.20 -13.07 -48.03
N LEU A 57 -9.94 -13.19 -46.92
CA LEU A 57 -10.00 -14.41 -46.14
C LEU A 57 -10.86 -15.50 -46.82
N PRO A 58 -10.62 -16.79 -46.53
CA PRO A 58 -11.31 -17.91 -47.18
C PRO A 58 -12.79 -18.06 -46.78
N HIS A 59 -13.21 -17.46 -45.67
CA HIS A 59 -14.56 -17.57 -45.14
C HIS A 59 -15.27 -16.20 -45.05
N PRO A 60 -16.62 -16.17 -45.11
CA PRO A 60 -17.37 -14.93 -44.90
C PRO A 60 -17.31 -14.46 -43.45
N MET A 61 -17.58 -13.17 -43.20
CA MET A 61 -17.50 -12.56 -41.85
C MET A 61 -18.26 -13.34 -40.77
N GLY A 62 -19.51 -13.76 -41.05
CA GLY A 62 -20.31 -14.55 -40.11
C GLY A 62 -19.84 -15.98 -39.84
N TYR A 63 -18.81 -16.47 -40.52
CA TYR A 63 -18.09 -17.68 -40.07
C TYR A 63 -17.22 -17.37 -38.85
N TYR A 64 -16.55 -16.22 -38.85
CA TYR A 64 -15.60 -15.83 -37.82
C TYR A 64 -16.26 -15.28 -36.55
N ASN A 65 -17.46 -14.71 -36.66
CA ASN A 65 -18.33 -14.46 -35.53
C ASN A 65 -19.73 -15.06 -35.78
N PRO A 66 -19.95 -16.34 -35.45
CA PRO A 66 -21.22 -17.02 -35.69
C PRO A 66 -22.33 -16.57 -34.71
N ASN A 67 -21.98 -15.87 -33.63
CA ASN A 67 -22.85 -15.42 -32.56
C ASN A 67 -23.66 -16.57 -31.92
N THR A 68 -22.93 -17.56 -31.43
CA THR A 68 -23.49 -18.78 -30.82
C THR A 68 -23.17 -18.86 -29.32
N THR A 69 -22.08 -19.54 -28.97
CA THR A 69 -21.58 -19.70 -27.59
C THR A 69 -20.24 -19.00 -27.47
N ASP A 70 -19.89 -18.53 -26.26
CA ASP A 70 -18.61 -17.84 -26.03
C ASP A 70 -17.42 -18.71 -26.47
N GLU A 71 -17.43 -20.02 -26.22
CA GLU A 71 -16.35 -20.92 -26.65
C GLU A 71 -16.24 -21.05 -28.17
N GLU A 72 -17.37 -21.09 -28.88
CA GLU A 72 -17.38 -21.18 -30.35
C GLU A 72 -16.98 -19.84 -30.97
N ASN A 73 -17.44 -18.72 -30.42
CA ASN A 73 -17.03 -17.38 -30.84
C ASN A 73 -15.53 -17.17 -30.61
N ASP A 74 -15.01 -17.48 -29.42
CA ASP A 74 -13.57 -17.40 -29.08
C ASP A 74 -12.72 -18.21 -30.08
N TYR A 75 -13.15 -19.45 -30.39
CA TYR A 75 -12.46 -20.31 -31.35
C TYR A 75 -12.46 -19.71 -32.76
N GLN A 76 -13.60 -19.17 -33.22
CA GLN A 76 -13.75 -18.63 -34.57
C GLN A 76 -13.03 -17.28 -34.75
N LEU A 77 -12.93 -16.47 -33.71
CA LEU A 77 -12.07 -15.28 -33.70
C LEU A 77 -10.59 -15.66 -33.81
N VAL A 78 -10.17 -16.74 -33.13
CA VAL A 78 -8.82 -17.27 -33.30
C VAL A 78 -8.60 -17.78 -34.73
N GLN A 79 -9.58 -18.45 -35.34
CA GLN A 79 -9.48 -18.86 -36.76
C GLN A 79 -9.36 -17.65 -37.69
N LEU A 80 -10.05 -16.54 -37.41
CA LEU A 80 -9.89 -15.29 -38.18
C LEU A 80 -8.45 -14.82 -38.14
N PHE A 81 -7.86 -14.75 -36.95
CA PHE A 81 -6.49 -14.31 -36.77
C PHE A 81 -5.53 -15.24 -37.52
N VAL A 82 -5.70 -16.56 -37.38
CA VAL A 82 -4.87 -17.56 -38.07
C VAL A 82 -4.97 -17.43 -39.60
N ASP A 83 -6.18 -17.34 -40.13
CA ASP A 83 -6.41 -17.21 -41.58
C ASP A 83 -5.83 -15.90 -42.13
N ALA A 84 -5.96 -14.80 -41.38
CA ALA A 84 -5.42 -13.50 -41.76
C ALA A 84 -3.89 -13.52 -41.82
N ILE A 85 -3.22 -14.07 -40.80
CA ILE A 85 -1.76 -14.24 -40.80
C ILE A 85 -1.33 -15.16 -41.94
N ALA A 86 -2.03 -16.26 -42.18
CA ALA A 86 -1.71 -17.17 -43.28
C ALA A 86 -1.87 -16.52 -44.67
N GLN A 87 -2.83 -15.60 -44.85
CA GLN A 87 -2.93 -14.81 -46.09
C GLN A 87 -1.83 -13.76 -46.20
N ALA A 88 -1.47 -13.11 -45.09
CA ALA A 88 -0.41 -12.10 -45.06
C ALA A 88 0.98 -12.70 -45.32
N ASP A 89 1.27 -13.91 -44.83
CA ASP A 89 2.53 -14.64 -45.06
C ASP A 89 2.76 -15.02 -46.53
N LEU A 90 1.73 -14.95 -47.38
CA LEU A 90 1.88 -15.10 -48.83
C LEU A 90 2.37 -13.81 -49.52
N ASP A 91 2.33 -12.65 -48.85
CA ASP A 91 2.84 -11.39 -49.39
C ASP A 91 4.34 -11.27 -49.14
N PRO A 92 5.20 -11.33 -50.17
CA PRO A 92 6.64 -11.25 -50.01
C PRO A 92 7.13 -9.87 -49.54
N ALA A 93 6.26 -8.87 -49.44
CA ALA A 93 6.59 -7.57 -48.87
C ALA A 93 6.60 -7.58 -47.32
N ILE A 94 5.99 -8.58 -46.69
CA ILE A 94 5.98 -8.72 -45.23
C ILE A 94 7.14 -9.62 -44.81
N ILE A 95 7.92 -9.13 -43.84
CA ILE A 95 8.94 -9.89 -43.14
C ILE A 95 8.57 -9.79 -41.66
N PHE A 96 7.91 -10.80 -41.12
CA PHE A 96 7.34 -10.72 -39.78
C PHE A 96 8.42 -10.54 -38.70
N THR A 97 9.60 -11.12 -38.91
CA THR A 97 10.76 -11.01 -38.02
C THR A 97 11.24 -9.58 -37.74
N ASP A 98 10.80 -8.58 -38.53
CA ASP A 98 11.11 -7.17 -38.31
C ASP A 98 10.15 -6.47 -37.32
N TYR A 99 9.06 -7.12 -36.88
CA TYR A 99 8.01 -6.52 -36.06
C TYR A 99 7.79 -7.27 -34.73
N ASP A 100 7.48 -6.51 -33.68
CA ASP A 100 7.16 -7.05 -32.35
C ASP A 100 5.68 -7.43 -32.18
N LEU A 101 4.80 -6.85 -33.01
CA LEU A 101 3.35 -6.95 -32.90
C LEU A 101 2.70 -6.90 -34.28
N VAL A 102 1.64 -7.69 -34.45
CA VAL A 102 0.76 -7.64 -35.62
C VAL A 102 -0.63 -7.18 -35.21
N THR A 103 -1.14 -6.18 -35.94
CA THR A 103 -2.52 -5.70 -35.83
C THR A 103 -3.26 -5.99 -37.13
N ILE A 104 -4.42 -6.63 -37.02
CA ILE A 104 -5.32 -6.91 -38.13
C ILE A 104 -6.47 -5.90 -38.08
N PHE A 105 -6.68 -5.18 -39.17
CA PHE A 105 -7.89 -4.38 -39.38
C PHE A 105 -8.87 -5.18 -40.23
N HIS A 106 -10.03 -5.54 -39.67
CA HIS A 106 -11.08 -6.24 -40.42
C HIS A 106 -12.07 -5.26 -41.05
N ALA A 107 -12.67 -5.66 -42.17
CA ALA A 107 -13.66 -4.83 -42.84
C ALA A 107 -14.92 -4.64 -41.97
N GLY A 108 -15.55 -3.46 -42.08
CA GLY A 108 -16.80 -3.15 -41.38
C GLY A 108 -16.61 -2.60 -39.97
N VAL A 109 -17.71 -2.61 -39.23
CA VAL A 109 -17.84 -1.98 -37.91
C VAL A 109 -17.47 -2.98 -36.80
N GLY A 110 -16.90 -2.48 -35.71
CA GLY A 110 -16.64 -3.26 -34.49
C GLY A 110 -17.89 -3.50 -33.65
N ASN A 111 -18.01 -4.70 -33.06
CA ASN A 111 -19.08 -5.02 -32.10
C ASN A 111 -18.71 -4.64 -30.66
N ASP A 112 -18.09 -3.48 -30.48
CA ASP A 112 -17.47 -3.04 -29.22
C ASP A 112 -18.41 -2.20 -28.34
N VAL A 113 -19.46 -1.63 -28.95
CA VAL A 113 -20.45 -0.79 -28.26
C VAL A 113 -21.84 -1.40 -28.39
N ASN A 114 -22.49 -1.64 -27.25
CA ASN A 114 -23.86 -2.13 -27.23
C ASN A 114 -24.87 -0.99 -27.45
N LEU A 115 -25.48 -0.93 -28.64
CA LEU A 115 -26.50 0.06 -29.01
C LEU A 115 -27.95 -0.40 -28.73
N GLY A 116 -28.12 -1.50 -28.01
CA GLY A 116 -29.42 -2.03 -27.58
C GLY A 116 -30.07 -2.99 -28.58
N PHE A 117 -30.42 -2.52 -29.78
CA PHE A 117 -30.95 -3.39 -30.84
C PHE A 117 -29.85 -3.72 -31.84
N ASP A 118 -29.41 -4.98 -31.84
CA ASP A 118 -28.32 -5.47 -32.67
C ASP A 118 -28.83 -5.79 -34.10
N GLU A 119 -28.65 -4.84 -35.02
CA GLU A 119 -28.97 -5.02 -36.45
C GLU A 119 -27.90 -5.82 -37.20
N THR A 120 -26.70 -6.01 -36.61
CA THR A 120 -25.53 -6.66 -37.20
C THR A 120 -24.89 -7.69 -36.25
N PRO A 121 -25.61 -8.76 -35.89
CA PRO A 121 -25.21 -9.70 -34.84
C PRO A 121 -23.96 -10.52 -35.12
N GLN A 122 -23.33 -10.34 -36.28
CA GLN A 122 -22.13 -11.05 -36.72
C GLN A 122 -20.93 -10.12 -36.89
N ASP A 123 -21.02 -8.86 -36.44
CA ASP A 123 -19.88 -7.94 -36.42
C ASP A 123 -18.81 -8.42 -35.45
N ILE A 124 -17.56 -8.28 -35.85
CA ILE A 124 -16.41 -8.81 -35.11
C ILE A 124 -16.02 -7.81 -34.02
N PRO A 125 -15.79 -8.23 -32.76
CA PRO A 125 -15.32 -7.34 -31.71
C PRO A 125 -13.82 -7.06 -31.84
N SER A 126 -13.38 -5.92 -31.31
CA SER A 126 -11.97 -5.63 -31.10
C SER A 126 -11.41 -6.50 -29.97
N LEU A 127 -10.20 -7.03 -30.17
CA LEU A 127 -9.60 -7.93 -29.18
C LEU A 127 -8.08 -7.98 -29.25
N TYR A 128 -7.45 -8.02 -28.08
CA TYR A 128 -6.06 -8.43 -27.92
C TYR A 128 -5.99 -9.94 -27.70
N PHE A 129 -5.32 -10.65 -28.62
CA PHE A 129 -5.08 -12.07 -28.53
C PHE A 129 -3.82 -12.31 -27.70
N SER A 130 -3.99 -12.78 -26.46
CA SER A 130 -2.88 -13.21 -25.62
C SER A 130 -2.46 -14.66 -25.94
N PRO A 131 -1.24 -15.08 -25.57
CA PRO A 131 -0.83 -16.47 -25.71
C PRO A 131 -1.77 -17.46 -25.00
N ASP A 132 -2.35 -17.05 -23.87
CA ASP A 132 -3.28 -17.89 -23.11
C ASP A 132 -4.66 -17.96 -23.78
N PHE A 133 -5.10 -16.88 -24.45
CA PHE A 133 -6.32 -16.90 -25.26
C PHE A 133 -6.18 -17.90 -26.43
N PHE A 134 -5.04 -17.90 -27.13
CA PHE A 134 -4.77 -18.90 -28.17
C PHE A 134 -4.76 -20.33 -27.63
N LYS A 135 -4.11 -20.57 -26.49
CA LYS A 135 -4.07 -21.92 -25.87
C LYS A 135 -5.43 -22.39 -25.40
N LYS A 136 -6.27 -21.49 -24.87
CA LYS A 136 -7.65 -21.81 -24.48
C LYS A 136 -8.45 -22.32 -25.68
N SER A 137 -8.28 -21.70 -26.85
CA SER A 137 -9.03 -22.06 -28.06
C SER A 137 -8.40 -23.20 -28.88
N LEU A 138 -7.07 -23.27 -29.00
CA LEU A 138 -6.35 -24.22 -29.87
C LEU A 138 -5.66 -25.37 -29.10
N GLY A 139 -5.66 -25.32 -27.77
CA GLY A 139 -5.04 -26.29 -26.88
C GLY A 139 -3.64 -25.91 -26.41
N ASP A 140 -3.24 -26.45 -25.25
CA ASP A 140 -1.97 -26.12 -24.54
C ASP A 140 -0.69 -26.40 -25.34
N THR A 141 -0.78 -27.22 -26.38
CA THR A 141 0.37 -27.53 -27.27
C THR A 141 0.59 -26.50 -28.35
N PHE A 142 -0.28 -25.49 -28.47
CA PHE A 142 -0.12 -24.40 -29.44
C PHE A 142 1.10 -23.55 -29.09
N GLY A 143 2.05 -23.48 -30.01
CA GLY A 143 3.32 -22.75 -29.86
C GLY A 143 3.37 -21.42 -30.61
N GLY A 144 2.32 -21.04 -31.33
CA GLY A 144 2.28 -19.89 -32.24
C GLY A 144 2.03 -20.26 -33.70
N ILE A 145 1.60 -19.28 -34.50
CA ILE A 145 1.42 -19.39 -35.94
C ILE A 145 2.80 -19.28 -36.59
N VAL A 146 3.17 -20.29 -37.38
CA VAL A 146 4.46 -20.33 -38.06
C VAL A 146 4.42 -19.40 -39.28
N VAL A 147 5.34 -18.45 -39.34
CA VAL A 147 5.50 -17.48 -40.46
C VAL A 147 6.97 -17.38 -40.87
N ASP A 148 7.25 -16.67 -41.97
CA ASP A 148 8.60 -16.47 -42.52
C ASP A 148 9.34 -17.81 -42.71
N ASP A 149 8.70 -18.80 -43.36
CA ASP A 149 9.26 -20.16 -43.57
C ASP A 149 9.72 -20.86 -42.27
N GLY A 150 9.18 -20.46 -41.11
CA GLY A 150 9.49 -21.04 -39.81
C GLY A 150 10.56 -20.33 -38.99
N SER A 151 11.00 -19.14 -39.38
CA SER A 151 11.90 -18.33 -38.54
C SER A 151 11.19 -17.57 -37.42
N MET A 152 9.87 -17.41 -37.48
CA MET A 152 9.10 -16.73 -36.44
C MET A 152 7.79 -17.45 -36.10
N LEU A 153 7.37 -17.26 -34.86
CA LEU A 153 6.10 -17.72 -34.32
C LEU A 153 5.31 -16.52 -33.83
N ILE A 154 4.10 -16.35 -34.34
CA ILE A 154 3.18 -15.32 -33.85
C ILE A 154 2.25 -15.96 -32.82
N ASP A 155 2.41 -15.56 -31.56
CA ASP A 155 1.64 -16.07 -30.42
C ASP A 155 0.70 -15.03 -29.79
N ARG A 156 0.67 -13.82 -30.35
CA ARG A 156 -0.13 -12.69 -29.87
C ARG A 156 -0.40 -11.68 -30.99
N GLY A 157 -1.42 -10.85 -30.82
CA GLY A 157 -1.70 -9.75 -31.74
C GLY A 157 -2.98 -9.01 -31.40
N ILE A 158 -3.32 -8.04 -32.23
CA ILE A 158 -4.50 -7.19 -32.05
C ILE A 158 -5.43 -7.35 -33.25
N LEU A 159 -6.74 -7.37 -33.00
CA LEU A 159 -7.79 -7.27 -34.00
C LEU A 159 -8.61 -6.02 -33.73
N LEU A 160 -8.81 -5.21 -34.76
CA LEU A 160 -9.58 -3.98 -34.73
C LEU A 160 -10.46 -3.89 -35.98
N PRO A 161 -11.58 -3.16 -35.93
CA PRO A 161 -12.40 -2.91 -37.11
C PRO A 161 -11.80 -1.83 -38.01
N GLU A 162 -12.40 -1.66 -39.18
CA GLU A 162 -12.16 -0.54 -40.09
C GLU A 162 -12.64 0.77 -39.45
N THR A 163 -13.75 0.72 -38.71
CA THR A 163 -14.31 1.87 -37.99
C THR A 163 -15.15 1.45 -36.79
N GLU A 164 -15.19 2.30 -35.78
CA GLU A 164 -16.11 2.17 -34.64
C GLU A 164 -17.42 2.94 -34.83
N SER A 165 -17.50 3.80 -35.86
CA SER A 165 -18.64 4.69 -36.06
C SER A 165 -19.81 3.95 -36.72
N GLN A 166 -20.96 3.91 -36.04
CA GLN A 166 -22.15 3.20 -36.49
C GLN A 166 -23.45 3.83 -36.01
N ALA A 167 -24.52 3.65 -36.79
CA ALA A 167 -25.89 4.06 -36.44
C ALA A 167 -26.03 5.52 -35.92
N GLY A 168 -25.19 6.44 -36.42
CA GLY A 168 -25.18 7.85 -36.00
C GLY A 168 -24.37 8.16 -34.74
N LEU A 169 -23.66 7.18 -34.18
CA LEU A 169 -22.62 7.35 -33.17
C LEU A 169 -21.26 7.51 -33.86
N ASP A 170 -20.63 8.66 -33.66
CA ASP A 170 -19.26 8.94 -34.09
C ASP A 170 -18.29 8.49 -32.97
N LEU A 171 -17.47 7.48 -33.22
CA LEU A 171 -16.47 6.96 -32.29
C LEU A 171 -15.11 6.83 -32.99
N ALA A 172 -14.05 7.31 -32.34
CA ALA A 172 -12.69 7.24 -32.86
C ALA A 172 -12.06 5.88 -32.55
N LEU A 173 -11.33 5.32 -33.53
CA LEU A 173 -10.63 4.05 -33.37
C LEU A 173 -9.43 4.14 -32.41
N THR A 174 -8.89 5.36 -32.21
CA THR A 174 -7.67 5.60 -31.43
C THR A 174 -7.78 5.11 -29.98
N GLY A 175 -8.93 5.27 -29.32
CA GLY A 175 -9.14 4.81 -27.94
C GLY A 175 -9.04 3.29 -27.81
N MET A 176 -9.72 2.56 -28.70
CA MET A 176 -9.68 1.09 -28.75
C MET A 176 -8.28 0.58 -29.12
N PHE A 177 -7.63 1.22 -30.09
CA PHE A 177 -6.28 0.83 -30.48
C PHE A 177 -5.27 1.08 -29.34
N ALA A 178 -5.39 2.21 -28.62
CA ALA A 178 -4.58 2.48 -27.44
C ALA A 178 -4.81 1.43 -26.34
N ALA A 179 -6.06 1.09 -26.00
CA ALA A 179 -6.33 0.09 -24.96
C ALA A 179 -5.75 -1.30 -25.31
N ASN A 180 -5.94 -1.77 -26.55
CA ASN A 180 -5.41 -3.06 -27.00
C ASN A 180 -3.87 -3.10 -27.05
N MET A 181 -3.23 -1.99 -27.42
CA MET A 181 -1.78 -1.84 -27.29
C MET A 181 -1.35 -1.87 -25.81
N GLY A 182 -2.19 -1.37 -24.90
CA GLY A 182 -1.98 -1.43 -23.46
C GLY A 182 -1.92 -2.87 -22.96
N SER A 183 -2.88 -3.71 -23.38
CA SER A 183 -2.87 -5.14 -23.09
C SER A 183 -1.60 -5.82 -23.63
N PHE A 184 -1.14 -5.47 -24.84
CA PHE A 184 0.13 -5.99 -25.38
C PHE A 184 1.35 -5.61 -24.54
N LEU A 185 1.38 -4.39 -23.99
CA LEU A 185 2.44 -3.91 -23.11
C LEU A 185 2.38 -4.51 -21.70
N GLY A 186 1.34 -5.29 -21.38
CA GLY A 186 1.17 -5.95 -20.09
C GLY A 186 0.33 -5.17 -19.08
N MET A 187 -0.47 -4.20 -19.54
CA MET A 187 -1.44 -3.53 -18.66
C MET A 187 -2.57 -4.51 -18.27
N HIS A 188 -2.97 -4.49 -17.00
CA HIS A 188 -4.13 -5.24 -16.53
C HIS A 188 -5.43 -4.50 -16.88
N ASP A 189 -6.50 -5.27 -17.10
CA ASP A 189 -7.86 -4.73 -17.19
C ASP A 189 -8.30 -4.20 -15.82
N LEU A 190 -8.80 -2.96 -15.79
CA LEU A 190 -9.20 -2.26 -14.55
C LEU A 190 -10.72 -2.13 -14.41
N PHE A 191 -11.49 -2.48 -15.44
CA PHE A 191 -12.91 -2.79 -15.35
C PHE A 191 -13.12 -4.23 -14.83
N SER A 192 -14.37 -4.65 -14.64
CA SER A 192 -14.72 -6.04 -14.32
C SER A 192 -15.12 -6.80 -15.60
N PRO A 193 -14.26 -7.70 -16.15
CA PRO A 193 -14.66 -8.58 -17.25
C PRO A 193 -15.91 -9.41 -16.98
N SER A 194 -16.18 -9.78 -15.71
CA SER A 194 -17.36 -10.57 -15.35
C SER A 194 -18.68 -9.83 -15.53
N THR A 195 -18.74 -8.62 -15.01
CA THR A 195 -19.98 -7.83 -14.95
C THR A 195 -20.03 -6.75 -16.03
N LYS A 196 -18.92 -6.52 -16.74
CA LYS A 196 -18.74 -5.44 -17.72
C LYS A 196 -18.99 -4.05 -17.12
N SER A 197 -18.80 -3.91 -15.81
CA SER A 197 -18.95 -2.66 -15.07
C SER A 197 -17.58 -2.01 -14.88
N ALA A 198 -17.57 -0.68 -14.76
CA ALA A 198 -16.37 0.08 -14.44
C ALA A 198 -15.78 -0.32 -13.07
N GLY A 199 -14.45 -0.33 -12.97
CA GLY A 199 -13.73 -0.47 -11.71
C GLY A 199 -13.10 0.86 -11.28
N ILE A 200 -12.47 1.57 -12.21
CA ILE A 200 -11.87 2.89 -12.01
C ILE A 200 -12.46 3.97 -12.94
N GLY A 201 -13.43 3.62 -13.79
CA GLY A 201 -14.18 4.57 -14.59
C GLY A 201 -13.34 5.31 -15.63
N ARG A 202 -13.65 6.60 -15.83
CA ARG A 202 -13.04 7.46 -16.87
C ARG A 202 -11.60 7.88 -16.57
N PHE A 203 -11.06 7.49 -15.42
CA PHE A 203 -9.78 7.97 -14.91
C PHE A 203 -8.56 7.19 -15.42
N GLY A 204 -8.76 6.07 -16.12
CA GLY A 204 -7.66 5.28 -16.70
C GLY A 204 -8.01 4.60 -18.02
N LEU A 205 -6.97 4.34 -18.83
CA LEU A 205 -7.08 3.74 -20.16
C LEU A 205 -7.74 2.35 -20.15
N MET A 206 -7.40 1.50 -19.18
CA MET A 206 -7.82 0.09 -19.14
C MET A 206 -9.22 -0.11 -18.54
N ASP A 207 -10.07 0.89 -18.68
CA ASP A 207 -11.47 0.94 -18.25
C ASP A 207 -12.17 1.97 -19.16
N SER A 208 -13.24 2.60 -18.69
CA SER A 208 -14.10 3.51 -19.44
C SER A 208 -13.38 4.75 -19.97
N GLY A 209 -12.18 5.06 -19.45
CA GLY A 209 -11.35 6.16 -19.93
C GLY A 209 -10.88 6.02 -21.37
N LEU A 210 -10.90 4.81 -21.96
CA LEU A 210 -10.62 4.63 -23.39
C LEU A 210 -11.65 5.33 -24.30
N PHE A 211 -12.87 5.54 -23.81
CA PHE A 211 -13.96 6.20 -24.53
C PHE A 211 -14.06 7.71 -24.25
N ASN A 212 -13.11 8.30 -23.51
CA ASN A 212 -13.14 9.73 -23.22
C ASN A 212 -13.15 10.56 -24.52
N LEU A 213 -14.09 11.52 -24.59
CA LEU A 213 -14.43 12.28 -25.79
C LEU A 213 -14.71 11.39 -27.02
N PHE A 214 -15.43 10.29 -26.85
CA PHE A 214 -15.72 9.30 -27.89
C PHE A 214 -14.44 8.72 -28.53
N GLY A 215 -13.44 8.43 -27.69
CA GLY A 215 -12.19 7.80 -28.11
C GLY A 215 -11.15 8.74 -28.74
N LEU A 216 -11.47 10.04 -28.87
CA LEU A 216 -10.54 11.03 -29.42
C LEU A 216 -9.37 11.32 -28.47
N THR A 217 -9.65 11.37 -27.16
CA THR A 217 -8.64 11.66 -26.12
C THR A 217 -8.79 10.64 -24.99
N PRO A 218 -8.36 9.39 -25.21
CA PRO A 218 -8.41 8.38 -24.17
C PRO A 218 -7.61 8.84 -22.94
N ALA A 219 -8.08 8.48 -21.75
CA ALA A 219 -7.37 8.77 -20.51
C ALA A 219 -5.95 8.20 -20.55
N LEU A 220 -4.99 8.92 -19.95
CA LEU A 220 -3.68 8.32 -19.71
C LEU A 220 -3.80 7.16 -18.72
N PRO A 221 -2.89 6.17 -18.75
CA PRO A 221 -2.93 5.06 -17.80
C PRO A 221 -2.88 5.55 -16.36
N SER A 222 -3.57 4.85 -15.45
CA SER A 222 -3.63 5.21 -14.03
C SER A 222 -2.24 5.18 -13.38
N ALA A 223 -2.11 5.85 -12.22
CA ALA A 223 -0.91 5.78 -11.39
C ALA A 223 -0.37 4.35 -11.21
N TYR A 224 -1.26 3.39 -10.91
CA TYR A 224 -0.92 1.98 -10.79
C TYR A 224 -0.29 1.41 -12.06
N THR A 225 -0.91 1.62 -13.22
CA THR A 225 -0.41 1.09 -14.48
C THR A 225 0.95 1.68 -14.84
N ARG A 226 1.18 2.97 -14.54
CA ARG A 226 2.48 3.61 -14.78
C ARG A 226 3.56 3.12 -13.81
N GLU A 227 3.22 2.80 -12.57
CA GLU A 227 4.12 2.12 -11.62
C GLU A 227 4.44 0.70 -12.10
N LEU A 228 3.42 -0.08 -12.51
CA LEU A 228 3.54 -1.45 -13.00
C LEU A 228 4.50 -1.57 -14.19
N LEU A 229 4.42 -0.65 -15.14
CA LEU A 229 5.28 -0.63 -16.34
C LEU A 229 6.61 0.11 -16.13
N GLU A 230 6.91 0.55 -14.90
CA GLU A 230 8.12 1.30 -14.56
C GLU A 230 8.29 2.59 -15.40
N TRP A 231 7.17 3.17 -15.85
CA TRP A 231 7.16 4.45 -16.56
C TRP A 231 7.38 5.63 -15.62
N GLU A 232 7.00 5.45 -14.36
CA GLU A 232 7.16 6.43 -13.31
C GLU A 232 7.61 5.73 -12.03
N SER A 233 8.44 6.40 -11.22
CA SER A 233 8.86 5.88 -9.92
C SER A 233 8.26 6.76 -8.83
N PRO A 234 7.43 6.22 -7.92
CA PRO A 234 6.78 7.03 -6.90
C PRO A 234 7.79 7.58 -5.89
N LEU A 235 7.56 8.80 -5.42
CA LEU A 235 8.19 9.27 -4.20
C LEU A 235 7.57 8.54 -3.01
N LEU A 236 8.38 7.77 -2.29
CA LEU A 236 7.97 7.12 -1.05
C LEU A 236 7.77 8.18 0.05
N LEU A 237 6.59 8.19 0.65
CA LEU A 237 6.24 9.02 1.78
C LEU A 237 5.87 8.11 2.97
N ASP A 238 6.87 7.82 3.79
CA ASP A 238 6.79 6.90 4.93
C ASP A 238 6.73 7.61 6.29
N LYS A 239 6.75 8.96 6.30
CA LYS A 239 6.75 9.80 7.49
C LYS A 239 5.74 10.94 7.38
N PRO A 240 5.05 11.30 8.48
CA PRO A 240 4.18 12.46 8.52
C PRO A 240 4.89 13.74 8.07
N GLN A 241 4.22 14.52 7.22
CA GLN A 241 4.73 15.77 6.69
C GLN A 241 3.57 16.67 6.26
N ASN A 242 3.69 17.96 6.52
CA ASN A 242 2.76 18.97 6.05
C ASN A 242 3.25 19.66 4.77
N ASP A 243 2.34 20.29 4.04
CA ASP A 243 2.60 21.08 2.83
C ASP A 243 3.36 20.30 1.72
N ILE A 244 3.07 19.00 1.57
CA ILE A 244 3.69 18.15 0.55
C ILE A 244 3.24 18.63 -0.83
N SER A 245 4.19 18.91 -1.73
CA SER A 245 3.90 19.39 -3.09
C SER A 245 3.90 18.25 -4.10
N LEU A 246 2.80 18.11 -4.83
CA LEU A 246 2.59 17.12 -5.89
C LEU A 246 2.41 17.84 -7.23
N GLY A 247 3.27 17.52 -8.20
CA GLY A 247 3.23 18.04 -9.56
C GLY A 247 2.17 17.36 -10.41
N MET A 248 1.59 18.10 -11.34
CA MET A 248 0.66 17.57 -12.35
C MET A 248 1.42 16.71 -13.38
N LEU A 249 0.91 15.53 -13.73
CA LEU A 249 1.60 14.53 -14.59
C LEU A 249 2.14 15.10 -15.91
N ASN A 250 1.37 15.97 -16.58
CA ASN A 250 1.78 16.66 -17.81
C ASN A 250 1.96 18.18 -17.63
N GLY A 251 2.17 18.63 -16.39
CA GLY A 251 2.45 20.02 -16.09
C GLY A 251 3.93 20.37 -16.29
N ASN A 252 4.22 21.67 -16.39
CA ASN A 252 5.60 22.19 -16.31
C ASN A 252 6.14 22.13 -14.87
N SER A 253 6.20 20.93 -14.29
CA SER A 253 6.50 20.67 -12.88
C SER A 253 7.76 19.82 -12.69
N ALA A 254 8.75 20.00 -13.57
CA ALA A 254 9.95 19.14 -13.67
C ALA A 254 10.78 18.96 -12.39
N SER A 255 10.54 19.75 -11.34
CA SER A 255 11.21 19.63 -10.03
C SER A 255 10.36 19.01 -8.93
N LEU A 256 9.10 18.65 -9.19
CA LEU A 256 8.18 18.07 -8.22
C LEU A 256 7.92 16.60 -8.55
N PRO A 257 7.68 15.74 -7.54
CA PRO A 257 7.17 14.40 -7.79
C PRO A 257 5.80 14.50 -8.46
N THR A 258 5.52 13.66 -9.45
CA THR A 258 4.22 13.54 -10.11
C THR A 258 3.41 12.33 -9.62
N LEU A 259 4.06 11.46 -8.87
CA LEU A 259 3.49 10.28 -8.22
C LEU A 259 4.09 10.10 -6.82
N ILE A 260 3.22 9.92 -5.82
CA ILE A 260 3.60 9.64 -4.43
C ILE A 260 3.04 8.29 -4.01
N ARG A 261 3.78 7.56 -3.19
CA ARG A 261 3.34 6.29 -2.58
C ARG A 261 3.38 6.38 -1.06
N ILE A 262 2.27 6.02 -0.42
CA ILE A 262 2.13 5.96 1.05
C ILE A 262 1.87 4.50 1.45
N PRO A 263 2.82 3.81 2.11
CA PRO A 263 2.63 2.43 2.53
C PRO A 263 1.54 2.29 3.60
N LEU A 264 0.61 1.36 3.39
CA LEU A 264 -0.42 1.02 4.37
C LEU A 264 -0.05 -0.23 5.18
N ASN A 265 0.37 -1.31 4.50
CA ASN A 265 0.93 -2.52 5.09
C ASN A 265 1.86 -3.23 4.07
N THR A 266 2.19 -4.51 4.28
CA THR A 266 3.08 -5.26 3.36
C THR A 266 2.49 -5.50 1.98
N ASP A 267 1.15 -5.49 1.86
CA ASP A 267 0.40 -5.78 0.65
C ASP A 267 -0.41 -4.60 0.13
N GLU A 268 -0.70 -3.60 0.97
CA GLU A 268 -1.53 -2.45 0.60
C GLU A 268 -0.77 -1.13 0.70
N TYR A 269 -1.13 -0.19 -0.17
CA TYR A 269 -0.59 1.16 -0.18
C TYR A 269 -1.48 2.11 -0.96
N TYR A 270 -1.32 3.42 -0.71
CA TYR A 270 -1.95 4.46 -1.51
C TYR A 270 -0.99 5.03 -2.54
N LEU A 271 -1.47 5.28 -3.75
CA LEU A 271 -0.80 6.13 -4.74
C LEU A 271 -1.55 7.44 -4.88
N LEU A 272 -0.81 8.54 -5.01
CA LEU A 272 -1.39 9.86 -5.25
C LEU A 272 -0.81 10.46 -6.52
N GLU A 273 -1.68 10.98 -7.37
CA GLU A 273 -1.30 11.74 -8.58
C GLU A 273 -2.19 12.97 -8.74
N PHE A 274 -1.66 14.03 -9.37
CA PHE A 274 -2.44 15.20 -9.75
C PHE A 274 -2.71 15.18 -11.27
N ARG A 275 -4.00 15.12 -11.63
CA ARG A 275 -4.50 14.94 -13.00
C ARG A 275 -5.50 16.02 -13.41
N GLY A 276 -5.75 16.13 -14.72
CA GLY A 276 -6.69 17.10 -15.29
C GLY A 276 -6.05 18.39 -15.80
N ASP A 277 -6.88 19.31 -16.29
CA ASP A 277 -6.47 20.68 -16.65
C ASP A 277 -7.42 21.69 -15.98
N PRO A 278 -6.98 22.39 -14.91
CA PRO A 278 -7.82 23.37 -14.23
C PRO A 278 -8.32 24.53 -15.11
N ALA A 279 -7.69 24.75 -16.27
CA ALA A 279 -8.05 25.83 -17.20
C ALA A 279 -9.01 25.36 -18.32
N VAL A 280 -9.23 24.05 -18.47
CA VAL A 280 -10.03 23.49 -19.57
C VAL A 280 -11.10 22.56 -19.01
N ASN A 281 -12.37 22.90 -19.26
CA ASN A 281 -13.51 22.02 -19.02
C ASN A 281 -14.23 21.81 -20.36
N ILE A 282 -13.95 20.68 -21.02
CA ILE A 282 -14.46 20.40 -22.37
C ILE A 282 -15.97 20.25 -22.38
N ASP A 283 -16.56 19.63 -21.36
CA ASP A 283 -18.02 19.47 -21.26
C ASP A 283 -18.75 20.82 -21.18
N SER A 284 -18.16 21.80 -20.48
CA SER A 284 -18.70 23.16 -20.43
C SER A 284 -18.60 23.86 -21.79
N LEU A 285 -17.49 23.67 -22.52
CA LEU A 285 -17.34 24.22 -23.87
C LEU A 285 -18.30 23.56 -24.86
N TYR A 286 -18.50 22.25 -24.74
CA TYR A 286 -19.51 21.51 -25.49
C TYR A 286 -20.91 22.07 -25.22
N ALA A 287 -21.28 22.29 -23.97
CA ALA A 287 -22.58 22.85 -23.60
C ALA A 287 -22.80 24.26 -24.17
N VAL A 288 -21.79 25.13 -24.08
CA VAL A 288 -21.82 26.48 -24.70
C VAL A 288 -21.99 26.39 -26.20
N MET A 289 -21.30 25.44 -26.84
CA MET A 289 -21.36 25.27 -28.28
C MET A 289 -22.68 24.66 -28.74
N ALA A 290 -23.30 23.81 -27.93
CA ALA A 290 -24.61 23.21 -28.17
C ALA A 290 -25.77 24.20 -27.94
N GLU A 291 -25.54 25.31 -27.24
CA GLU A 291 -26.56 26.33 -26.98
C GLU A 291 -27.12 26.88 -28.30
N ASP A 292 -28.45 26.88 -28.42
CA ASP A 292 -29.21 27.36 -29.59
C ASP A 292 -28.90 26.69 -30.95
N ARG A 293 -28.33 25.47 -30.97
CA ARG A 293 -28.15 24.68 -32.20
C ARG A 293 -29.25 23.66 -32.43
N ASP A 294 -29.67 23.52 -33.69
CA ASP A 294 -30.57 22.45 -34.13
C ASP A 294 -29.90 21.08 -34.15
N THR A 295 -28.56 21.04 -34.30
CA THR A 295 -27.74 19.83 -34.27
C THR A 295 -26.63 19.96 -33.24
N PHE A 296 -26.52 18.95 -32.36
CA PHE A 296 -25.48 18.88 -31.35
C PHE A 296 -24.09 18.88 -32.02
N PRO A 297 -23.11 19.64 -31.49
CA PRO A 297 -21.74 19.59 -31.98
C PRO A 297 -21.10 18.24 -31.64
N THR A 298 -20.02 17.88 -32.32
CA THR A 298 -19.17 16.76 -31.89
C THR A 298 -18.01 17.28 -31.04
N TYR A 299 -17.42 16.44 -30.19
CA TYR A 299 -16.24 16.85 -29.43
C TYR A 299 -15.04 17.20 -30.33
N LEU A 300 -14.96 16.60 -31.53
CA LEU A 300 -13.98 17.03 -32.53
C LEU A 300 -14.24 18.47 -33.01
N GLU A 301 -15.50 18.88 -33.18
CA GLU A 301 -15.87 20.27 -33.49
C GLU A 301 -15.47 21.23 -32.35
N VAL A 302 -15.67 20.82 -31.09
CA VAL A 302 -15.25 21.57 -29.91
C VAL A 302 -13.73 21.76 -29.90
N LEU A 303 -12.96 20.68 -30.07
CA LEU A 303 -11.49 20.73 -30.12
C LEU A 303 -10.99 21.66 -31.24
N LYS A 304 -11.56 21.54 -32.46
CA LYS A 304 -11.21 22.40 -33.60
C LYS A 304 -11.57 23.87 -33.38
N THR A 305 -12.64 24.15 -32.66
CA THR A 305 -13.14 25.52 -32.44
C THR A 305 -12.36 26.24 -31.36
N TYR A 306 -12.12 25.58 -30.22
CA TYR A 306 -11.51 26.22 -29.05
C TYR A 306 -9.99 26.00 -28.95
N PHE A 307 -9.46 24.94 -29.56
CA PHE A 307 -8.05 24.55 -29.45
C PHE A 307 -7.34 24.24 -30.78
N PRO A 308 -7.58 25.00 -31.87
CA PRO A 308 -7.04 24.67 -33.20
C PRO A 308 -5.52 24.57 -33.26
N ASP A 309 -4.80 25.37 -32.47
CA ASP A 309 -3.32 25.41 -32.45
C ASP A 309 -2.70 24.42 -31.45
N ARG A 310 -3.53 23.68 -30.69
CA ARG A 310 -3.13 22.74 -29.63
C ARG A 310 -3.51 21.29 -29.94
N ILE A 311 -3.99 21.05 -31.16
CA ILE A 311 -4.30 19.72 -31.71
C ILE A 311 -3.59 19.55 -33.05
N ALA A 312 -3.30 18.32 -33.43
CA ALA A 312 -2.79 18.00 -34.77
C ALA A 312 -3.78 17.07 -35.47
N MET A 313 -4.21 17.45 -36.67
CA MET A 313 -5.12 16.67 -37.51
C MET A 313 -4.40 16.22 -38.78
N SER A 314 -4.76 15.06 -39.31
CA SER A 314 -4.37 14.68 -40.67
C SER A 314 -5.24 15.40 -41.69
N ASP A 315 -4.62 16.18 -42.57
CA ASP A 315 -5.31 16.87 -43.67
C ASP A 315 -5.91 15.88 -44.69
N SER A 316 -5.34 14.68 -44.81
CA SER A 316 -5.76 13.67 -45.79
C SER A 316 -6.87 12.75 -45.31
N THR A 317 -6.86 12.40 -44.01
CA THR A 317 -7.73 11.34 -43.47
C THR A 317 -8.71 11.85 -42.42
N GLY A 318 -8.49 13.05 -41.87
CA GLY A 318 -9.33 13.59 -40.81
C GLY A 318 -9.10 12.97 -39.42
N VAL A 319 -8.12 12.08 -39.27
CA VAL A 319 -7.73 11.48 -37.98
C VAL A 319 -7.10 12.53 -37.07
N LEU A 320 -7.45 12.52 -35.79
CA LEU A 320 -6.81 13.32 -34.75
C LEU A 320 -5.48 12.66 -34.35
N LEU A 321 -4.36 13.25 -34.77
CA LEU A 321 -3.02 12.70 -34.59
C LEU A 321 -2.47 12.95 -33.18
N SER A 322 -2.82 14.07 -32.54
CA SER A 322 -2.39 14.36 -31.17
C SER A 322 -3.18 15.52 -30.55
N VAL A 323 -3.22 15.56 -29.22
CA VAL A 323 -3.65 16.72 -28.44
C VAL A 323 -2.53 17.15 -27.49
N GLU A 324 -2.48 18.43 -27.12
CA GLU A 324 -1.47 18.94 -26.18
C GLU A 324 -1.62 18.31 -24.78
N ASN A 325 -2.85 18.04 -24.34
CA ASN A 325 -3.12 17.40 -23.06
C ASN A 325 -4.24 16.35 -23.18
N TYR A 326 -3.88 15.08 -23.00
CA TYR A 326 -4.83 13.95 -23.05
C TYR A 326 -5.77 13.91 -21.84
N ASP A 327 -5.45 14.61 -20.75
CA ASP A 327 -6.34 14.72 -19.58
C ASP A 327 -7.55 15.64 -19.82
N TRP A 328 -7.66 16.30 -20.98
CA TRP A 328 -8.88 17.03 -21.33
C TRP A 328 -10.13 16.15 -21.47
N GLY A 329 -9.94 14.85 -21.62
CA GLY A 329 -11.04 13.89 -21.58
C GLY A 329 -11.51 13.53 -20.16
N LEU A 330 -10.78 13.92 -19.11
CA LEU A 330 -11.20 13.72 -17.74
C LEU A 330 -12.31 14.71 -17.35
N PRO A 331 -13.22 14.32 -16.44
CA PRO A 331 -14.35 15.18 -16.07
C PRO A 331 -13.94 16.43 -15.27
N GLY A 332 -12.73 16.46 -14.70
CA GLY A 332 -12.24 17.53 -13.85
C GLY A 332 -10.73 17.51 -13.63
N ALA A 333 -10.29 18.19 -12.58
CA ALA A 333 -8.89 18.25 -12.19
C ALA A 333 -8.74 18.24 -10.67
N GLY A 334 -7.66 17.63 -10.19
CA GLY A 334 -7.32 17.55 -8.77
C GLY A 334 -6.52 16.29 -8.44
N ILE A 335 -6.32 16.05 -7.14
CA ILE A 335 -5.58 14.87 -6.69
C ILE A 335 -6.51 13.65 -6.77
N LEU A 336 -6.00 12.55 -7.33
CA LEU A 336 -6.60 11.23 -7.29
C LEU A 336 -5.83 10.38 -6.28
N ILE A 337 -6.55 9.64 -5.44
CA ILE A 337 -5.99 8.72 -4.45
C ILE A 337 -6.39 7.32 -4.87
N TRP A 338 -5.40 6.46 -5.11
CA TRP A 338 -5.60 5.07 -5.52
C TRP A 338 -5.24 4.13 -4.38
N HIS A 339 -6.15 3.26 -3.97
CA HIS A 339 -5.86 2.18 -3.03
C HIS A 339 -5.43 0.95 -3.80
N ILE A 340 -4.20 0.51 -3.57
CA ILE A 340 -3.63 -0.67 -4.21
C ILE A 340 -3.59 -1.81 -3.19
N ASP A 341 -4.21 -2.95 -3.54
CA ASP A 341 -4.10 -4.22 -2.81
C ASP A 341 -3.35 -5.25 -3.66
N GLN A 342 -2.06 -5.39 -3.36
CA GLN A 342 -1.16 -6.33 -4.02
C GLN A 342 -1.56 -7.78 -3.78
N SER A 343 -2.24 -8.09 -2.68
CA SER A 343 -2.68 -9.45 -2.37
C SER A 343 -3.79 -9.90 -3.32
N VAL A 344 -4.72 -9.00 -3.67
CA VAL A 344 -5.77 -9.25 -4.68
C VAL A 344 -5.14 -9.36 -6.06
N ILE A 345 -4.27 -8.40 -6.42
CA ILE A 345 -3.56 -8.42 -7.72
C ILE A 345 -2.80 -9.73 -7.91
N ARG A 346 -2.00 -10.19 -6.93
CA ARG A 346 -1.26 -11.45 -7.05
C ARG A 346 -2.16 -12.68 -7.22
N ALA A 347 -3.39 -12.63 -6.69
CA ALA A 347 -4.34 -13.73 -6.77
C ALA A 347 -5.08 -13.79 -8.12
N THR A 348 -5.30 -12.64 -8.79
CA THR A 348 -6.21 -12.56 -9.96
C THR A 348 -5.61 -11.92 -11.21
N ALA A 349 -4.38 -11.40 -11.18
CA ALA A 349 -3.72 -10.81 -12.35
C ALA A 349 -3.57 -11.79 -13.51
N SER A 350 -3.31 -13.08 -13.24
CA SER A 350 -3.19 -14.10 -14.29
C SER A 350 -4.47 -14.33 -15.11
N THR A 351 -5.61 -13.83 -14.61
CA THR A 351 -6.90 -13.90 -15.31
C THR A 351 -7.47 -12.53 -15.65
N ASN A 352 -6.69 -11.45 -15.48
CA ASN A 352 -7.11 -10.04 -15.68
C ASN A 352 -8.38 -9.65 -14.90
N ARG A 353 -8.52 -10.14 -13.67
CA ARG A 353 -9.73 -9.94 -12.84
C ARG A 353 -9.41 -9.23 -11.54
N ILE A 354 -8.51 -8.25 -11.61
CA ILE A 354 -8.04 -7.54 -10.41
C ILE A 354 -9.11 -6.66 -9.77
N ASN A 355 -10.11 -6.22 -10.54
CA ASN A 355 -11.22 -5.37 -10.07
C ASN A 355 -12.60 -6.03 -10.23
N ASP A 356 -12.66 -7.35 -10.43
CA ASP A 356 -13.94 -8.10 -10.61
C ASP A 356 -14.84 -8.02 -9.36
N ASP A 357 -14.25 -8.05 -8.16
CA ASP A 357 -14.99 -7.88 -6.90
C ASP A 357 -15.01 -6.41 -6.50
N ARG A 358 -16.17 -5.77 -6.69
CA ARG A 358 -16.39 -4.36 -6.35
C ARG A 358 -16.08 -4.02 -4.90
N ASN A 359 -16.28 -4.95 -3.96
CA ASN A 359 -16.05 -4.68 -2.54
C ASN A 359 -14.60 -4.96 -2.12
N ASN A 360 -13.78 -5.52 -3.00
CA ASN A 360 -12.40 -5.91 -2.71
C ASN A 360 -11.56 -5.85 -4.00
N ARG A 361 -11.39 -4.64 -4.53
CA ARG A 361 -10.61 -4.36 -5.73
C ARG A 361 -9.12 -4.40 -5.44
N GLY A 362 -8.34 -4.82 -6.43
CA GLY A 362 -6.87 -4.73 -6.40
C GLY A 362 -6.38 -3.31 -6.67
N VAL A 363 -7.12 -2.54 -7.46
CA VAL A 363 -6.85 -1.13 -7.75
C VAL A 363 -8.17 -0.38 -7.64
N ASP A 364 -8.32 0.40 -6.58
CA ASP A 364 -9.53 1.18 -6.32
C ASP A 364 -9.23 2.68 -6.37
N LEU A 365 -10.21 3.47 -6.80
CA LEU A 365 -10.12 4.93 -6.74
C LEU A 365 -10.92 5.42 -5.54
N GLU A 366 -10.28 6.18 -4.65
CA GLU A 366 -10.95 6.77 -3.50
C GLU A 366 -11.70 8.03 -3.90
N GLU A 367 -12.99 7.87 -4.18
CA GLU A 367 -13.87 8.92 -4.69
C GLU A 367 -14.10 10.03 -3.65
N ALA A 368 -13.57 11.23 -3.90
CA ALA A 368 -13.61 12.33 -2.93
C ALA A 368 -15.03 12.71 -2.47
N ASP A 369 -16.04 12.57 -3.34
CA ASP A 369 -17.41 12.97 -3.06
C ASP A 369 -18.10 12.15 -1.95
N GLY A 370 -17.49 11.01 -1.58
CA GLY A 370 -17.91 10.11 -0.52
C GLY A 370 -18.89 9.01 -0.95
N SER A 371 -19.30 8.97 -2.23
CA SER A 371 -20.31 8.06 -2.77
C SER A 371 -19.80 6.65 -3.01
N GLN A 372 -18.50 6.49 -3.31
CA GLN A 372 -17.87 5.22 -3.71
C GLN A 372 -18.79 4.43 -4.64
N ASP A 373 -19.14 5.05 -5.78
CA ASP A 373 -20.20 4.62 -6.67
C ASP A 373 -19.78 4.21 -8.09
N ILE A 374 -18.49 4.33 -8.42
CA ILE A 374 -17.95 3.78 -9.66
C ILE A 374 -18.27 2.28 -9.75
N GLY A 375 -18.81 1.85 -10.89
CA GLY A 375 -19.20 0.48 -11.15
C GLY A 375 -20.53 0.03 -10.56
N TYR A 376 -21.32 0.91 -9.93
CA TYR A 376 -22.75 0.62 -9.70
C TYR A 376 -23.52 0.65 -11.02
N GLU A 377 -24.73 0.08 -11.01
CA GLU A 377 -25.71 0.25 -12.09
C GLU A 377 -26.91 1.00 -11.53
N TYR A 378 -27.17 2.21 -12.03
CA TYR A 378 -28.37 2.95 -11.70
C TYR A 378 -29.37 2.93 -12.85
N THR A 379 -30.64 2.94 -12.51
CA THR A 379 -31.72 3.26 -13.44
C THR A 379 -31.84 4.77 -13.61
N LEU A 380 -32.44 5.22 -14.73
CA LEU A 380 -32.59 6.65 -15.08
C LEU A 380 -33.23 7.52 -13.97
N VAL A 381 -33.97 6.92 -13.05
CA VAL A 381 -34.68 7.62 -11.96
C VAL A 381 -34.02 7.46 -10.60
N GLU A 382 -32.96 6.68 -10.49
CA GLU A 382 -32.24 6.47 -9.25
C GLU A 382 -31.24 7.61 -8.99
N PRO A 383 -31.13 8.09 -7.74
CA PRO A 383 -30.06 8.99 -7.34
C PRO A 383 -28.71 8.29 -7.56
N GLY A 384 -27.80 8.92 -8.30
CA GLY A 384 -26.51 8.34 -8.73
C GLY A 384 -26.42 8.08 -10.23
N PHE A 385 -27.53 8.15 -10.98
CA PHE A 385 -27.44 8.02 -12.44
C PHE A 385 -26.43 9.01 -13.06
N ASN A 386 -25.47 8.48 -13.84
CA ASN A 386 -24.27 9.10 -14.43
C ASN A 386 -23.03 9.25 -13.52
N SER A 387 -23.04 8.81 -12.26
CA SER A 387 -21.81 8.73 -11.45
C SER A 387 -21.07 7.40 -11.58
N GLU A 388 -21.66 6.39 -12.21
CA GLU A 388 -21.11 5.03 -12.33
C GLU A 388 -19.73 4.95 -13.01
N LEU A 389 -19.37 5.98 -13.77
CA LEU A 389 -18.11 6.10 -14.52
C LEU A 389 -17.13 7.09 -13.90
N GLY A 390 -17.51 7.71 -12.78
CA GLY A 390 -16.77 8.75 -12.11
C GLY A 390 -17.09 10.16 -12.62
N THR A 391 -16.99 11.12 -11.72
CA THR A 391 -17.36 12.52 -11.93
C THR A 391 -16.24 13.49 -11.55
N TRP A 392 -16.44 14.77 -11.85
CA TRP A 392 -15.53 15.82 -11.42
C TRP A 392 -15.51 16.03 -9.89
N LEU A 393 -16.48 15.45 -9.16
CA LEU A 393 -16.54 15.48 -7.70
C LEU A 393 -15.60 14.44 -7.06
N ASP A 394 -15.02 13.53 -7.82
CA ASP A 394 -14.19 12.46 -7.26
C ASP A 394 -12.74 12.92 -7.02
N PHE A 395 -12.40 14.13 -7.50
CA PHE A 395 -11.09 14.75 -7.31
C PHE A 395 -10.94 15.43 -5.93
N TRP A 396 -9.88 15.09 -5.22
CA TRP A 396 -9.50 15.71 -3.95
C TRP A 396 -8.93 17.12 -4.17
N ASN A 397 -9.62 18.14 -3.67
CA ASN A 397 -9.19 19.53 -3.69
C ASN A 397 -10.00 20.39 -2.70
N LYS A 398 -9.43 21.52 -2.26
CA LYS A 398 -10.06 22.43 -1.28
C LYS A 398 -11.50 22.86 -1.62
N ASN A 399 -11.80 23.02 -2.90
CA ASN A 399 -13.02 23.67 -3.38
C ASN A 399 -14.04 22.66 -3.92
N ASN A 400 -13.87 21.37 -3.63
CA ASN A 400 -14.81 20.34 -4.05
C ASN A 400 -16.20 20.62 -3.42
N PRO A 401 -17.26 20.81 -4.22
CA PRO A 401 -18.57 21.20 -3.73
C PRO A 401 -19.49 20.00 -3.41
N ALA A 402 -18.98 18.77 -3.45
CA ALA A 402 -19.78 17.60 -3.12
C ALA A 402 -20.39 17.72 -1.71
N PRO A 403 -21.68 17.39 -1.51
CA PRO A 403 -22.37 17.64 -0.25
C PRO A 403 -21.77 16.93 0.97
N LEU A 404 -21.16 15.76 0.76
CA LEU A 404 -20.54 14.95 1.82
C LEU A 404 -19.02 15.15 1.91
N TYR A 405 -18.42 15.89 0.98
CA TYR A 405 -16.99 16.12 0.93
C TYR A 405 -16.49 16.80 2.20
N LYS A 406 -15.43 16.23 2.75
CA LYS A 406 -14.56 16.87 3.72
C LYS A 406 -13.16 16.87 3.12
N ASN A 407 -12.41 17.94 3.38
CA ASN A 407 -11.03 18.07 2.89
C ASN A 407 -10.05 17.20 3.70
N GLU A 408 -10.41 15.92 3.86
CA GLU A 408 -9.79 14.93 4.73
C GLU A 408 -10.16 13.51 4.27
N PHE A 409 -9.16 12.67 4.08
CA PHE A 409 -9.23 11.23 3.89
C PHE A 409 -8.54 10.55 5.08
N SER A 410 -9.30 9.88 5.95
CA SER A 410 -8.86 9.27 7.21
C SER A 410 -9.70 8.04 7.56
N ASP A 411 -9.38 7.34 8.67
CA ASP A 411 -10.11 6.13 9.08
C ASP A 411 -11.60 6.41 9.39
N GLY A 412 -11.95 7.68 9.64
CA GLY A 412 -13.30 8.14 9.95
C GLY A 412 -14.01 8.89 8.81
N SER A 413 -13.37 9.08 7.65
CA SER A 413 -13.99 9.74 6.50
C SER A 413 -14.81 8.76 5.64
N SER A 414 -15.46 9.28 4.61
CA SER A 414 -16.07 8.49 3.54
C SER A 414 -15.61 9.09 2.21
N PRO A 415 -14.82 8.36 1.40
CA PRO A 415 -14.24 7.04 1.68
C PRO A 415 -13.27 7.07 2.86
N ASN A 416 -12.96 5.89 3.42
CA ASN A 416 -12.12 5.76 4.62
C ASN A 416 -10.77 5.14 4.26
N SER A 417 -9.73 5.46 5.03
CA SER A 417 -8.37 4.98 4.77
C SER A 417 -8.06 3.57 5.32
N LYS A 418 -9.05 2.75 5.67
CA LYS A 418 -8.79 1.43 6.28
C LYS A 418 -8.29 0.41 5.26
N ALA A 419 -7.62 -0.62 5.75
CA ALA A 419 -7.19 -1.76 4.94
C ALA A 419 -8.38 -2.61 4.44
N ASN A 420 -8.30 -3.14 3.22
CA ASN A 420 -9.40 -3.85 2.55
C ASN A 420 -9.83 -5.13 3.26
N ARG A 421 -8.88 -5.97 3.69
CA ARG A 421 -9.19 -7.33 4.20
C ARG A 421 -9.67 -7.37 5.64
N SER A 422 -9.10 -6.54 6.51
CA SER A 422 -9.34 -6.56 7.95
C SER A 422 -10.17 -5.38 8.43
N TYR A 423 -10.42 -4.39 7.56
CA TYR A 423 -10.91 -3.07 7.96
C TYR A 423 -10.09 -2.48 9.12
N ALA A 424 -8.81 -2.86 9.19
CA ALA A 424 -7.89 -2.36 10.19
C ALA A 424 -7.68 -0.87 9.98
N ARG A 425 -7.61 -0.14 11.09
CA ARG A 425 -7.26 1.28 11.10
C ARG A 425 -5.89 1.45 10.46
N SER A 426 -5.82 2.31 9.46
CA SER A 426 -4.54 2.66 8.83
C SER A 426 -3.74 3.63 9.67
N HIS A 427 -4.45 4.40 10.50
CA HIS A 427 -3.97 5.61 11.15
C HIS A 427 -3.48 6.67 10.15
N ILE A 428 -3.68 6.49 8.84
CA ILE A 428 -3.30 7.44 7.80
C ILE A 428 -4.39 8.49 7.68
N SER A 429 -4.00 9.76 7.74
CA SER A 429 -4.85 10.88 7.40
C SER A 429 -4.17 11.77 6.35
N LEU A 430 -4.89 12.04 5.26
CA LEU A 430 -4.52 13.00 4.23
C LEU A 430 -5.49 14.15 4.28
N SER A 431 -5.00 15.37 4.51
CA SER A 431 -5.89 16.52 4.73
C SER A 431 -5.32 17.79 4.12
N ASN A 432 -6.07 18.89 4.24
CA ASN A 432 -5.63 20.22 3.80
C ASN A 432 -5.22 20.28 2.32
N PHE A 433 -5.88 19.49 1.45
CA PHE A 433 -5.67 19.59 0.01
C PHE A 433 -5.87 21.03 -0.45
N SER A 434 -4.95 21.55 -1.26
CA SER A 434 -4.97 22.94 -1.73
C SER A 434 -6.09 23.19 -2.73
N SER A 435 -6.30 24.45 -3.11
CA SER A 435 -7.04 24.75 -4.34
C SER A 435 -6.25 24.27 -5.56
N LEU A 436 -6.93 24.08 -6.69
CA LEU A 436 -6.30 23.73 -7.96
C LEU A 436 -5.23 24.76 -8.32
N GLY A 437 -3.98 24.30 -8.43
CA GLY A 437 -2.87 25.08 -8.96
C GLY A 437 -2.66 24.79 -10.44
N SER A 438 -2.01 25.70 -11.15
CA SER A 438 -1.75 25.55 -12.60
C SER A 438 -0.74 24.46 -12.95
N SER A 439 -0.01 23.94 -11.96
CA SER A 439 1.07 22.97 -12.16
C SER A 439 1.29 22.03 -10.98
N SER A 440 0.81 22.38 -9.78
CA SER A 440 0.95 21.55 -8.58
C SER A 440 -0.16 21.81 -7.57
N MET A 441 -0.35 20.86 -6.68
CA MET A 441 -1.21 20.97 -5.49
C MET A 441 -0.42 20.57 -4.24
N THR A 442 -0.95 20.93 -3.06
CA THR A 442 -0.39 20.51 -1.78
C THR A 442 -1.40 19.79 -0.91
N PHE A 443 -0.91 18.96 0.01
CA PHE A 443 -1.69 18.28 1.05
C PHE A 443 -0.81 17.98 2.26
N ASP A 444 -1.43 17.64 3.39
CA ASP A 444 -0.78 17.19 4.61
C ASP A 444 -0.96 15.69 4.77
N TYR A 445 0.07 15.00 5.26
CA TYR A 445 0.05 13.59 5.61
C TYR A 445 0.36 13.40 7.09
N GLN A 446 -0.53 12.69 7.78
CA GLN A 446 -0.39 12.28 9.17
C GLN A 446 -0.50 10.75 9.29
N ARG A 447 0.16 10.22 10.32
CA ARG A 447 0.07 8.81 10.69
C ARG A 447 0.01 8.65 12.21
N ASP A 448 -1.14 8.28 12.74
CA ASP A 448 -1.42 8.16 14.18
C ASP A 448 -0.87 6.87 14.82
N LEU A 449 0.08 6.18 14.18
CA LEU A 449 0.86 5.09 14.79
C LEU A 449 2.13 5.59 15.50
N TYR A 450 2.40 6.89 15.41
CA TYR A 450 3.57 7.50 16.02
C TYR A 450 3.13 8.37 17.20
N GLU A 451 3.51 7.94 18.39
CA GLU A 451 3.37 8.78 19.58
C GLU A 451 4.25 10.01 19.48
N ASN A 452 3.75 11.15 19.97
CA ASN A 452 4.49 12.40 19.89
C ASN A 452 5.80 12.29 20.68
N GLY A 453 6.93 12.44 19.97
CA GLY A 453 8.27 12.20 20.52
C GLY A 453 8.89 10.87 20.10
N PHE A 454 8.17 10.01 19.37
CA PHE A 454 8.64 8.72 18.84
C PHE A 454 8.45 8.64 17.31
N PRO A 455 9.29 7.85 16.58
CA PRO A 455 10.43 7.10 17.07
C PRO A 455 11.61 8.00 17.45
N LEU A 456 12.34 7.61 18.49
CA LEU A 456 13.58 8.29 18.87
C LEU A 456 14.76 7.69 18.13
N ILE A 457 15.30 8.45 17.17
CA ILE A 457 16.54 8.06 16.50
C ILE A 457 17.71 8.58 17.34
N TYR A 458 18.35 7.68 18.07
CA TYR A 458 19.56 7.99 18.82
C TYR A 458 20.77 7.30 18.18
N SER A 459 21.64 8.09 17.54
CA SER A 459 22.85 7.57 16.91
C SER A 459 23.98 7.43 17.93
N TYR A 460 24.37 6.21 18.23
CA TYR A 460 25.59 5.90 18.96
C TYR A 460 26.55 5.10 18.08
N GLY A 461 27.85 5.15 18.37
CA GLY A 461 28.88 4.45 17.60
C GLY A 461 28.62 2.95 17.43
N ASN A 462 29.32 2.32 16.48
CA ASN A 462 29.06 0.95 16.02
C ASN A 462 28.91 -0.09 17.16
N ASN A 463 27.86 -0.91 17.06
CA ASN A 463 27.55 -2.10 17.90
C ASN A 463 27.44 -1.82 19.40
N ILE A 464 26.36 -1.19 19.82
CA ILE A 464 26.00 -1.08 21.24
C ILE A 464 24.75 -1.90 21.48
N ASP A 465 24.89 -2.96 22.28
CA ASP A 465 23.75 -3.73 22.78
C ASP A 465 23.12 -2.98 23.96
N CYS A 466 21.79 -2.86 23.94
CA CYS A 466 21.00 -2.27 25.03
C CYS A 466 20.27 -3.37 25.82
N THR A 467 20.02 -3.11 27.10
CA THR A 467 19.14 -3.96 27.92
C THR A 467 17.68 -3.77 27.53
N ASN A 468 16.84 -4.73 27.94
CA ASN A 468 15.39 -4.51 27.93
C ASN A 468 15.06 -3.23 28.73
N PRO A 469 14.25 -2.32 28.16
CA PRO A 469 13.84 -1.11 28.84
C PRO A 469 12.89 -1.42 30.01
N LEU A 470 13.00 -0.62 31.07
CA LEU A 470 12.09 -0.61 32.22
C LEU A 470 11.18 0.61 32.12
N THR A 471 9.89 0.44 32.35
CA THR A 471 8.93 1.55 32.45
C THR A 471 8.41 1.72 33.87
N ALA A 472 8.34 2.96 34.35
CA ALA A 472 7.83 3.27 35.69
C ALA A 472 7.41 4.74 35.83
N LYS A 473 6.59 5.03 36.85
CA LYS A 473 6.39 6.40 37.35
C LYS A 473 7.48 6.69 38.39
N ILE A 474 8.33 7.68 38.11
CA ILE A 474 9.54 7.95 38.88
C ILE A 474 9.47 9.33 39.55
N GLY A 475 9.90 9.36 40.82
CA GLY A 475 10.10 10.56 41.63
C GLY A 475 8.83 11.33 41.99
N PRO A 476 8.94 12.42 42.78
CA PRO A 476 7.80 13.05 43.48
C PRO A 476 6.73 13.70 42.57
N ALA A 477 7.00 13.82 41.27
CA ALA A 477 6.03 14.30 40.28
C ALA A 477 5.36 13.16 39.50
N GLY A 478 5.68 11.90 39.80
CA GLY A 478 5.15 10.70 39.14
C GLY A 478 5.39 10.69 37.64
N ARG A 479 6.57 11.16 37.18
CA ARG A 479 6.88 11.25 35.75
C ARG A 479 7.10 9.86 35.19
N LYS A 480 6.39 9.51 34.12
CA LYS A 480 6.61 8.26 33.38
C LYS A 480 7.98 8.30 32.72
N ALA A 481 8.76 7.23 32.92
CA ALA A 481 10.11 7.10 32.43
C ALA A 481 10.33 5.74 31.76
N ILE A 482 11.11 5.75 30.69
CA ILE A 482 11.68 4.57 30.04
C ILE A 482 13.17 4.57 30.39
N VAL A 483 13.65 3.56 31.10
CA VAL A 483 15.03 3.45 31.60
C VAL A 483 15.69 2.22 31.00
N PHE A 484 16.85 2.38 30.39
CA PHE A 484 17.62 1.26 29.84
C PHE A 484 19.12 1.54 29.97
N SER A 485 19.94 0.53 29.71
CA SER A 485 21.38 0.67 29.76
C SER A 485 22.05 0.04 28.57
N ASP A 486 23.30 0.41 28.36
CA ASP A 486 24.09 -0.05 27.24
C ASP A 486 25.29 -0.91 27.66
N SER A 487 25.93 -1.52 26.66
CA SER A 487 27.14 -2.32 26.84
C SER A 487 28.38 -1.57 27.39
N ASN A 488 28.36 -0.24 27.46
CA ASN A 488 29.42 0.58 28.05
C ASN A 488 29.20 0.87 29.53
N GLY A 489 28.07 0.43 30.11
CA GLY A 489 27.70 0.78 31.48
C GLY A 489 27.02 2.14 31.61
N GLU A 490 26.59 2.75 30.50
CA GLU A 490 25.80 3.97 30.52
C GLU A 490 24.31 3.63 30.73
N ILE A 491 23.63 4.43 31.55
CA ILE A 491 22.20 4.29 31.83
C ILE A 491 21.48 5.52 31.30
N PHE A 492 20.45 5.28 30.52
CA PHE A 492 19.62 6.28 29.87
C PHE A 492 18.22 6.29 30.48
N ALA A 493 17.63 7.47 30.62
CA ALA A 493 16.24 7.64 30.99
C ALA A 493 15.56 8.68 30.09
N ILE A 494 14.43 8.28 29.54
CA ILE A 494 13.60 9.05 28.61
C ILE A 494 12.25 9.27 29.28
N SER A 495 11.67 10.46 29.16
CA SER A 495 10.31 10.72 29.61
C SER A 495 9.29 10.03 28.69
N GLY A 496 8.06 9.86 29.15
CA GLY A 496 6.97 9.37 28.30
C GLY A 496 6.69 10.20 27.05
N LYS A 497 7.26 11.42 26.93
CA LYS A 497 7.11 12.31 25.76
C LYS A 497 8.33 12.29 24.82
N GLY A 498 9.23 11.34 25.00
CA GLY A 498 10.47 11.23 24.23
C GLY A 498 11.55 12.27 24.56
N GLU A 499 11.44 12.99 25.68
CA GLU A 499 12.46 13.95 26.12
C GLU A 499 13.43 13.31 27.12
N GLY A 500 14.58 13.94 27.39
CA GLY A 500 15.47 13.49 28.47
C GLY A 500 14.82 13.62 29.86
N PHE A 501 14.94 12.59 30.70
CA PHE A 501 14.20 12.51 31.97
C PHE A 501 14.53 13.64 32.96
N LEU A 502 15.82 13.94 33.15
CA LEU A 502 16.28 15.03 34.01
C LEU A 502 16.32 16.37 33.27
N SER A 503 16.73 16.36 32.01
CA SER A 503 16.90 17.56 31.19
C SER A 503 16.57 17.28 29.73
N ALA A 504 15.75 18.12 29.11
CA ALA A 504 15.37 17.99 27.72
C ALA A 504 16.62 17.91 26.81
N GLY A 505 16.64 16.91 25.92
CA GLY A 505 17.78 16.66 25.01
C GLY A 505 18.98 15.92 25.63
N LYS A 506 18.93 15.51 26.90
CA LYS A 506 19.94 14.66 27.54
C LYS A 506 19.31 13.37 28.07
N PHE A 507 19.62 12.24 27.45
CA PHE A 507 19.07 10.94 27.84
C PHE A 507 19.93 10.20 28.87
N LEU A 508 21.25 10.45 28.89
CA LEU A 508 22.14 9.82 29.86
C LEU A 508 21.82 10.34 31.27
N VAL A 509 21.59 9.42 32.21
CA VAL A 509 21.31 9.74 33.62
C VAL A 509 22.29 9.10 34.60
N ALA A 510 22.95 7.99 34.28
CA ALA A 510 23.92 7.39 35.20
C ALA A 510 25.00 6.60 34.46
N ARG A 511 26.08 6.28 35.19
CA ARG A 511 27.14 5.38 34.73
C ARG A 511 27.51 4.38 35.80
N VAL A 512 27.49 3.10 35.43
CA VAL A 512 27.95 2.00 36.28
C VAL A 512 29.44 1.78 36.04
N PRO A 513 30.26 1.68 37.10
CA PRO A 513 31.67 1.33 36.94
C PRO A 513 31.83 -0.05 36.29
N GLY A 514 32.86 -0.23 35.47
CA GLY A 514 33.27 -1.55 34.97
C GLY A 514 33.17 -1.79 33.46
N GLN A 515 32.51 -0.90 32.70
CA GLN A 515 32.32 -1.05 31.25
C GLN A 515 31.74 -2.43 30.85
N GLU A 516 30.65 -2.80 31.50
CA GLU A 516 29.84 -3.99 31.19
C GLU A 516 28.37 -3.58 31.22
N THR A 517 27.51 -4.28 30.48
CA THR A 517 26.06 -4.08 30.49
C THR A 517 25.47 -4.32 31.88
N PRO A 518 24.90 -3.31 32.55
CA PRO A 518 24.32 -3.49 33.87
C PRO A 518 22.87 -3.99 33.76
N HIS A 519 22.48 -4.94 34.60
CA HIS A 519 21.08 -5.29 34.77
C HIS A 519 20.44 -4.33 35.76
N LEU A 520 19.26 -3.79 35.40
CA LEU A 520 18.57 -2.77 36.16
C LEU A 520 17.33 -3.35 36.85
N ALA A 521 16.98 -2.80 38.01
CA ALA A 521 15.67 -2.94 38.62
C ALA A 521 15.30 -1.65 39.35
N LEU A 522 14.00 -1.34 39.39
CA LEU A 522 13.46 -0.17 40.08
C LEU A 522 12.81 -0.60 41.39
N GLY A 523 12.83 0.27 42.40
CA GLY A 523 12.10 0.06 43.65
C GLY A 523 11.54 1.33 44.26
N ASP A 524 10.40 1.18 44.92
CA ASP A 524 9.73 2.20 45.72
C ASP A 524 10.12 1.99 47.20
N VAL A 525 10.85 2.95 47.76
CA VAL A 525 11.38 2.82 49.13
C VAL A 525 10.39 3.26 50.19
N ASP A 526 9.55 4.25 49.88
CA ASP A 526 8.61 4.83 50.83
C ASP A 526 7.16 4.32 50.69
N ALA A 527 6.94 3.43 49.73
CA ALA A 527 5.68 2.77 49.40
C ALA A 527 4.57 3.76 49.02
N ASP A 528 4.91 4.86 48.36
CA ASP A 528 3.96 5.86 47.86
C ASP A 528 3.38 5.53 46.47
N GLY A 529 3.87 4.47 45.82
CA GLY A 529 3.52 4.02 44.48
C GLY A 529 4.38 4.63 43.37
N LEU A 530 5.41 5.40 43.72
CA LEU A 530 6.38 6.00 42.81
C LEU A 530 7.76 5.39 43.05
N PHE A 531 8.48 5.10 41.97
CA PHE A 531 9.80 4.51 42.06
C PHE A 531 10.85 5.59 42.32
N ASP A 532 11.63 5.44 43.39
CA ASP A 532 12.67 6.40 43.79
C ASP A 532 14.08 5.84 43.69
N ARG A 533 14.22 4.51 43.67
CA ARG A 533 15.51 3.83 43.63
C ARG A 533 15.67 3.03 42.35
N MET A 534 16.91 3.02 41.86
CA MET A 534 17.36 2.09 40.85
C MET A 534 18.54 1.29 41.37
N VAL A 535 18.48 -0.02 41.21
CA VAL A 535 19.58 -0.94 41.47
C VAL A 535 20.16 -1.37 40.12
N ALA A 536 21.44 -1.10 39.92
CA ALA A 536 22.19 -1.53 38.75
C ALA A 536 23.26 -2.54 39.16
N THR A 537 23.29 -3.71 38.51
CA THR A 537 24.26 -4.77 38.83
C THR A 537 24.99 -5.27 37.60
N THR A 538 26.28 -5.59 37.73
CA THR A 538 27.06 -6.17 36.63
C THR A 538 27.40 -7.63 36.89
N THR A 539 27.67 -8.42 35.84
CA THR A 539 28.08 -9.81 35.99
C THR A 539 29.40 -9.93 36.78
N ALA A 540 30.27 -8.92 36.70
CA ALA A 540 31.48 -8.80 37.51
C ALA A 540 31.22 -8.65 39.03
N GLY A 541 29.98 -8.43 39.48
CA GLY A 541 29.63 -8.33 40.89
C GLY A 541 29.55 -6.90 41.44
N ILE A 542 29.56 -5.88 40.58
CA ILE A 542 29.38 -4.49 41.01
C ILE A 542 27.88 -4.28 41.25
N VAL A 543 27.54 -3.68 42.39
CA VAL A 543 26.18 -3.23 42.70
C VAL A 543 26.23 -1.73 42.95
N THR A 544 25.44 -0.97 42.21
CA THR A 544 25.25 0.46 42.42
C THR A 544 23.77 0.76 42.66
N LEU A 545 23.49 1.49 43.74
CA LEU A 545 22.19 2.05 44.03
C LEU A 545 22.20 3.53 43.64
N TYR A 546 21.20 3.95 42.87
CA TYR A 546 20.96 5.33 42.50
C TYR A 546 19.62 5.82 43.07
N GLU A 547 19.56 7.12 43.33
CA GLU A 547 18.37 7.86 43.71
C GLU A 547 18.00 8.78 42.56
N PHE A 548 16.72 8.80 42.14
CA PHE A 548 16.26 9.63 41.01
C PHE A 548 16.17 11.13 41.33
N THR A 549 17.22 11.67 41.95
CA THR A 549 17.45 13.09 42.20
C THR A 549 18.79 13.50 41.61
N ASP A 550 18.90 14.76 41.20
CA ASP A 550 20.16 15.40 40.79
C ASP A 550 20.44 16.53 41.79
N SER A 551 21.05 16.18 42.93
CA SER A 551 21.27 17.12 44.02
C SER A 551 22.45 18.05 43.75
N ASP A 552 23.39 17.65 42.90
CA ASP A 552 24.61 18.41 42.60
C ASP A 552 24.55 19.19 41.27
N GLY A 553 23.49 19.00 40.49
CA GLY A 553 23.15 19.72 39.27
C GLY A 553 23.98 19.29 38.05
N ASP A 554 24.59 18.11 38.08
CA ASP A 554 25.44 17.60 37.00
C ASP A 554 24.66 16.89 35.88
N THR A 555 23.33 16.86 35.97
CA THR A 555 22.39 16.17 35.07
C THR A 555 22.48 14.65 35.09
N LEU A 556 23.08 14.06 36.14
CA LEU A 556 23.04 12.65 36.45
C LEU A 556 22.23 12.42 37.73
N ILE A 557 21.73 11.20 37.91
CA ILE A 557 21.09 10.78 39.15
C ILE A 557 22.14 10.47 40.23
N ASP A 558 21.80 10.81 41.47
CA ASP A 558 22.69 10.69 42.61
C ASP A 558 23.00 9.22 42.95
N THR A 559 24.27 8.91 43.21
CA THR A 559 24.67 7.58 43.68
C THR A 559 24.50 7.47 45.19
N VAL A 560 23.63 6.56 45.64
CA VAL A 560 23.43 6.24 47.06
C VAL A 560 24.61 5.41 47.57
N LYS A 561 24.96 4.34 46.85
CA LYS A 561 26.04 3.43 47.24
C LYS A 561 26.52 2.60 46.07
N THR A 562 27.83 2.42 45.96
CA THR A 562 28.45 1.40 45.11
C THR A 562 29.27 0.46 45.97
N PHE A 563 29.14 -0.84 45.73
CA PHE A 563 29.99 -1.85 46.34
C PHE A 563 30.28 -3.01 45.38
N GLN A 564 31.39 -3.69 45.63
CA GLN A 564 31.79 -4.89 44.90
C GLN A 564 31.46 -6.10 45.75
N ASN A 565 30.73 -7.05 45.17
CA ASN A 565 30.51 -8.36 45.76
C ASN A 565 31.69 -9.30 45.42
N ASP A 566 32.04 -10.17 46.35
CA ASP A 566 33.15 -11.12 46.16
C ASP A 566 32.83 -12.21 45.12
N GLU A 567 31.54 -12.44 44.85
CA GLU A 567 31.06 -13.42 43.88
C GLU A 567 30.46 -12.75 42.64
N LYS A 568 30.65 -13.39 41.49
CA LYS A 568 29.99 -13.01 40.24
C LYS A 568 28.50 -13.29 40.30
N PHE A 569 27.73 -12.42 39.67
CA PHE A 569 26.29 -12.58 39.57
C PHE A 569 25.91 -13.41 38.35
N SER A 570 24.87 -14.23 38.51
CA SER A 570 24.32 -15.07 37.44
C SER A 570 22.96 -14.58 36.95
N THR A 571 22.36 -13.61 37.62
CA THR A 571 21.05 -13.03 37.29
C THR A 571 21.09 -11.51 37.44
N GLY A 572 20.09 -10.81 36.89
CA GLY A 572 19.81 -9.42 37.25
C GLY A 572 19.26 -9.29 38.69
N PRO A 573 19.14 -8.05 39.18
CA PRO A 573 18.51 -7.77 40.47
C PRO A 573 16.99 -7.95 40.37
N VAL A 574 16.38 -8.52 41.41
CA VAL A 574 14.93 -8.60 41.57
C VAL A 574 14.55 -7.81 42.80
N VAL A 575 13.73 -6.77 42.65
CA VAL A 575 13.27 -5.94 43.76
C VAL A 575 11.95 -6.51 44.29
N GLN A 576 11.92 -6.74 45.61
CA GLN A 576 10.71 -7.06 46.36
C GLN A 576 10.82 -6.35 47.70
N GLU A 577 10.12 -5.22 47.80
CA GLU A 577 10.25 -4.27 48.89
C GLU A 577 10.06 -4.92 50.28
N PRO A 578 10.87 -4.50 51.28
CA PRO A 578 11.90 -3.46 51.23
C PRO A 578 13.30 -3.95 50.77
N TYR A 579 13.38 -5.07 50.06
CA TYR A 579 14.64 -5.74 49.73
C TYR A 579 14.86 -5.84 48.22
N PHE A 580 16.11 -6.11 47.83
CA PHE A 580 16.41 -6.65 46.51
C PHE A 580 17.27 -7.91 46.62
N TYR A 581 17.18 -8.74 45.60
CA TYR A 581 17.74 -10.09 45.55
C TYR A 581 18.59 -10.26 44.30
N ILE A 582 19.71 -10.98 44.41
CA ILE A 582 20.59 -11.27 43.26
C ILE A 582 21.09 -12.71 43.36
N GLY A 583 21.03 -13.45 42.25
CA GLY A 583 21.59 -14.78 42.10
C GLY A 583 23.07 -14.76 41.76
N THR A 584 23.82 -15.73 42.26
CA THR A 584 25.27 -15.85 42.07
C THR A 584 25.64 -17.11 41.29
N GLU A 585 26.80 -17.09 40.64
CA GLU A 585 27.34 -18.27 39.96
C GLU A 585 27.60 -19.45 40.90
N SER A 586 27.79 -19.19 42.20
CA SER A 586 28.07 -20.19 43.22
C SER A 586 26.83 -20.92 43.75
N GLY A 587 25.63 -20.56 43.27
CA GLY A 587 24.37 -21.14 43.72
C GLY A 587 23.78 -20.46 44.97
N LYS A 588 24.09 -19.18 45.21
CA LYS A 588 23.48 -18.38 46.28
C LYS A 588 22.52 -17.34 45.72
N ILE A 589 21.45 -17.06 46.47
CA ILE A 589 20.67 -15.81 46.30
C ILE A 589 21.01 -14.91 47.48
N LEU A 590 21.56 -13.74 47.17
CA LEU A 590 21.93 -12.70 48.13
C LEU A 590 20.76 -11.72 48.27
N ARG A 591 20.38 -11.38 49.50
CA ARG A 591 19.36 -10.37 49.81
C ARG A 591 20.00 -9.16 50.45
N PHE A 592 19.64 -7.99 49.95
CA PHE A 592 20.11 -6.69 50.42
C PHE A 592 18.92 -5.77 50.74
N MET A 593 19.13 -4.81 51.63
CA MET A 593 18.20 -3.70 51.87
C MET A 593 18.18 -2.76 50.66
N LEU A 594 16.99 -2.42 50.16
CA LEU A 594 16.84 -1.49 49.04
C LEU A 594 17.23 -0.05 49.43
N GLU A 595 17.02 0.34 50.69
CA GLU A 595 17.28 1.70 51.18
C GLU A 595 18.77 2.08 51.08
N ASP A 596 19.68 1.19 51.51
CA ASP A 596 21.10 1.50 51.72
C ASP A 596 22.06 0.42 51.20
N GLY A 597 21.54 -0.61 50.51
CA GLY A 597 22.33 -1.71 49.98
C GLY A 597 23.09 -2.50 51.03
N LEU A 598 22.64 -2.54 52.30
CA LEU A 598 23.24 -3.41 53.31
C LEU A 598 22.84 -4.88 53.09
N PRO A 599 23.78 -5.83 53.21
CA PRO A 599 23.45 -7.25 53.12
C PRO A 599 22.58 -7.66 54.31
N ASP A 600 21.52 -8.42 54.04
CA ASP A 600 20.59 -8.91 55.05
C ASP A 600 20.66 -10.44 55.20
N SER A 601 20.42 -11.19 54.12
CA SER A 601 20.31 -12.65 54.17
C SER A 601 20.93 -13.33 52.95
N THR A 602 21.23 -14.62 53.07
CA THR A 602 21.75 -15.46 51.98
C THR A 602 21.03 -16.80 51.94
N TYR A 603 20.55 -17.18 50.77
CA TYR A 603 19.87 -18.44 50.51
C TYR A 603 20.78 -19.34 49.66
N PHE A 604 20.82 -20.63 49.98
CA PHE A 604 21.76 -21.58 49.38
C PHE A 604 21.04 -22.62 48.52
N TYR A 605 21.55 -22.83 47.31
CA TYR A 605 21.08 -23.80 46.33
C TYR A 605 22.23 -24.71 45.89
N ALA A 606 21.89 -25.90 45.40
CA ALA A 606 22.87 -26.92 45.03
C ALA A 606 23.62 -26.59 43.72
N ASP A 607 22.96 -25.88 42.81
CA ASP A 607 23.45 -25.54 41.48
C ASP A 607 23.42 -24.01 41.24
N LYS A 608 24.08 -23.56 40.17
CA LYS A 608 24.05 -22.16 39.71
C LYS A 608 22.61 -21.69 39.55
N VAL A 609 22.29 -20.53 40.14
CA VAL A 609 20.98 -19.90 40.00
C VAL A 609 20.88 -19.30 38.59
N ARG A 610 20.11 -19.94 37.70
CA ARG A 610 19.91 -19.46 36.31
C ARG A 610 18.85 -18.37 36.22
N ALA A 611 17.78 -18.53 36.98
CA ALA A 611 16.73 -17.53 37.14
C ALA A 611 15.98 -17.81 38.45
N PHE A 612 15.38 -16.78 39.05
CA PHE A 612 14.55 -16.91 40.24
C PHE A 612 13.50 -15.81 40.26
N THR A 613 12.47 -16.00 41.07
CA THR A 613 11.45 -14.98 41.33
C THR A 613 11.16 -14.92 42.83
N VAL A 614 10.66 -13.77 43.29
CA VAL A 614 10.36 -13.52 44.70
C VAL A 614 8.86 -13.28 44.81
N VAL A 615 8.15 -14.20 45.46
CA VAL A 615 6.68 -14.13 45.62
C VAL A 615 6.32 -13.29 46.85
N SER A 616 7.20 -13.27 47.84
CA SER A 616 7.10 -12.35 48.99
C SER A 616 8.48 -12.22 49.63
N PRO A 617 8.70 -11.22 50.52
CA PRO A 617 9.98 -11.07 51.23
C PRO A 617 10.47 -12.31 52.00
N LYS A 618 9.60 -13.30 52.22
CA LYS A 618 9.93 -14.56 52.92
C LYS A 618 9.78 -15.81 52.05
N ASN A 619 9.28 -15.67 50.82
CA ASN A 619 9.03 -16.78 49.92
C ASN A 619 9.72 -16.54 48.58
N ILE A 620 10.86 -17.19 48.39
CA ILE A 620 11.58 -17.18 47.13
C ILE A 620 11.19 -18.47 46.41
N ALA A 621 10.47 -18.32 45.30
CA ALA A 621 10.21 -19.44 44.42
C ALA A 621 11.42 -19.60 43.50
N THR A 622 12.22 -20.63 43.76
CA THR A 622 13.29 -21.04 42.88
C THR A 622 12.88 -22.32 42.18
N THR A 623 12.71 -22.28 40.87
CA THR A 623 13.04 -23.40 39.95
C THR A 623 12.52 -23.11 38.56
N PHE A 624 13.38 -23.35 37.56
CA PHE A 624 13.00 -24.07 36.33
C PHE A 624 14.24 -24.86 35.86
N GLN A 625 14.20 -26.19 35.96
CA GLN A 625 15.06 -27.10 35.18
C GLN A 625 14.21 -27.56 33.99
N SER A 626 14.14 -26.73 32.95
CA SER A 626 13.60 -27.14 31.65
C SER A 626 14.76 -27.69 30.80
N GLU A 627 14.49 -28.70 29.97
CA GLU A 627 15.47 -29.30 29.05
C GLU A 627 15.78 -28.39 27.83
N ASP A 628 15.01 -27.33 27.60
CA ASP A 628 15.27 -26.34 26.55
C ASP A 628 16.33 -25.31 27.01
N GLU A 629 17.34 -25.06 26.17
CA GLU A 629 18.58 -24.42 26.62
C GLU A 629 18.53 -22.88 26.76
N ASN A 630 17.51 -22.17 26.26
CA ASN A 630 17.44 -20.69 26.30
C ASN A 630 16.04 -20.15 26.63
N PHE A 631 15.90 -19.54 27.82
CA PHE A 631 14.68 -18.85 28.28
C PHE A 631 14.99 -17.41 28.71
N TYR A 632 14.03 -16.50 28.50
CA TYR A 632 14.00 -15.23 29.22
C TYR A 632 13.71 -15.49 30.71
N PRO A 633 14.13 -14.60 31.63
CA PRO A 633 13.81 -14.71 33.05
C PRO A 633 12.29 -14.88 33.25
N PRO A 634 11.84 -15.81 34.12
CA PRO A 634 10.43 -16.01 34.39
C PRO A 634 9.88 -14.75 35.08
N VAL A 635 8.73 -14.29 34.62
CA VAL A 635 8.02 -13.15 35.22
C VAL A 635 6.92 -13.70 36.13
N VAL A 636 6.75 -13.07 37.29
CA VAL A 636 5.65 -13.37 38.21
C VAL A 636 4.73 -12.17 38.26
N VAL A 637 3.48 -12.40 37.89
CA VAL A 637 2.47 -11.36 37.70
C VAL A 637 1.12 -11.98 38.02
N ASP A 638 0.25 -11.21 38.69
CA ASP A 638 -1.16 -11.54 38.92
C ASP A 638 -1.90 -11.18 37.63
N LEU A 639 -2.04 -12.14 36.72
CA LEU A 639 -2.58 -11.90 35.37
C LEU A 639 -4.09 -11.76 35.38
N ASP A 640 -4.76 -12.48 36.27
CA ASP A 640 -6.22 -12.55 36.35
C ASP A 640 -6.80 -11.69 37.50
N GLY A 641 -5.95 -10.92 38.18
CA GLY A 641 -6.33 -9.98 39.23
C GLY A 641 -6.91 -10.65 40.48
N ASN A 642 -6.67 -11.95 40.68
CA ASN A 642 -7.28 -12.72 41.76
C ASN A 642 -6.49 -12.64 43.08
N GLY A 643 -5.33 -11.97 43.09
CA GLY A 643 -4.44 -11.83 44.25
C GLY A 643 -3.49 -13.02 44.46
N THR A 644 -3.49 -14.00 43.56
CA THR A 644 -2.48 -15.04 43.43
C THR A 644 -1.66 -14.75 42.17
N TYR A 645 -0.37 -15.07 42.22
CA TYR A 645 0.53 -14.71 41.13
C TYR A 645 0.84 -15.92 40.25
N GLU A 646 0.73 -15.74 38.94
CA GLU A 646 1.13 -16.70 37.92
C GLU A 646 2.61 -16.54 37.58
N THR A 647 3.23 -17.63 37.11
CA THR A 647 4.59 -17.58 36.54
C THR A 647 4.54 -17.75 35.03
N VAL A 648 5.13 -16.82 34.31
CA VAL A 648 5.16 -16.76 32.84
C VAL A 648 6.61 -16.91 32.38
N THR A 649 6.89 -17.91 31.52
CA THR A 649 8.24 -18.23 31.03
C THR A 649 8.26 -18.30 29.51
N PHE A 650 9.28 -17.73 28.88
CA PHE A 650 9.36 -17.55 27.42
C PHE A 650 10.60 -18.21 26.87
N SER A 651 10.40 -19.16 25.96
CA SER A 651 11.48 -19.78 25.19
C SER A 651 11.84 -18.89 24.01
N THR A 652 13.14 -18.79 23.70
CA THR A 652 13.62 -18.14 22.47
C THR A 652 13.26 -18.90 21.20
N SER A 653 12.65 -20.10 21.30
CA SER A 653 12.41 -21.02 20.19
C SER A 653 10.97 -21.06 19.67
N THR A 654 10.09 -20.12 20.08
CA THR A 654 8.65 -19.93 19.76
C THR A 654 7.64 -20.29 20.86
N ARG A 655 8.07 -20.83 22.02
CA ARG A 655 7.13 -21.36 23.03
C ARG A 655 6.95 -20.43 24.23
N ILE A 656 5.70 -20.18 24.61
CA ILE A 656 5.31 -19.49 25.84
C ILE A 656 4.74 -20.52 26.82
N LEU A 657 5.20 -20.50 28.07
CA LEU A 657 4.74 -21.37 29.15
C LEU A 657 4.13 -20.52 30.27
N LEU A 658 2.85 -20.72 30.56
CA LEU A 658 2.16 -20.14 31.70
C LEU A 658 1.88 -21.21 32.74
N SER A 659 2.22 -20.94 34.00
CA SER A 659 2.01 -21.86 35.11
C SER A 659 1.37 -21.12 36.27
N GLY A 660 0.15 -21.52 36.67
CA GLY A 660 -0.54 -20.93 37.83
C GLY A 660 -2.08 -20.99 37.76
N LEU A 661 -2.65 -20.89 36.55
CA LEU A 661 -4.11 -20.87 36.28
C LEU A 661 -4.74 -22.27 36.28
N ASP A 662 -4.72 -23.00 37.40
CA ASP A 662 -5.18 -24.40 37.51
C ASP A 662 -4.36 -25.43 36.68
N GLY A 663 -3.24 -25.04 36.08
CA GLY A 663 -2.36 -25.90 35.28
C GLY A 663 -1.21 -25.19 34.58
N VAL A 664 -0.57 -25.89 33.63
CA VAL A 664 0.43 -25.32 32.71
C VAL A 664 -0.20 -25.14 31.33
N VAL A 665 -0.26 -23.91 30.83
CA VAL A 665 -0.70 -23.60 29.47
C VAL A 665 0.53 -23.33 28.59
N THR A 666 0.52 -23.81 27.34
CA THR A 666 1.62 -23.62 26.40
C THR A 666 1.14 -23.02 25.08
N TYR A 667 1.79 -21.96 24.61
CA TYR A 667 1.55 -21.35 23.30
C TYR A 667 2.76 -21.53 22.39
N THR A 668 2.51 -21.52 21.08
CA THR A 668 3.56 -21.54 20.05
C THR A 668 3.32 -20.36 19.11
N LEU A 669 4.29 -19.48 19.02
CA LEU A 669 4.34 -18.39 18.05
C LEU A 669 4.76 -18.94 16.68
N ASN A 670 4.30 -18.29 15.61
CA ASN A 670 4.74 -18.63 14.25
C ASN A 670 6.17 -18.15 13.98
N GLU A 671 6.65 -17.18 14.76
CA GLU A 671 7.97 -16.58 14.68
C GLU A 671 8.64 -16.56 16.07
N PRO A 672 9.98 -16.64 16.15
CA PRO A 672 10.68 -16.51 17.42
C PRO A 672 10.43 -15.14 18.06
N ALA A 673 10.26 -15.10 19.38
CA ALA A 673 10.24 -13.85 20.12
C ALA A 673 11.66 -13.24 20.16
N VAL A 674 11.73 -11.91 20.00
CA VAL A 674 12.99 -11.15 20.02
C VAL A 674 13.27 -10.49 21.38
N GLY A 675 12.36 -10.66 22.34
CA GLY A 675 12.45 -10.11 23.69
C GLY A 675 11.64 -10.88 24.72
N ALA A 676 11.82 -10.50 25.98
CA ALA A 676 10.92 -10.92 27.06
C ALA A 676 9.55 -10.24 26.86
N PRO A 677 8.45 -10.82 27.36
CA PRO A 677 7.13 -10.18 27.27
C PRO A 677 7.07 -8.86 28.05
N ALA A 678 6.07 -8.05 27.74
CA ALA A 678 5.53 -7.05 28.64
C ALA A 678 4.09 -7.41 29.03
N PHE A 679 3.63 -6.84 30.14
CA PHE A 679 2.29 -7.09 30.67
C PHE A 679 1.61 -5.75 30.97
N ALA A 680 0.40 -5.58 30.47
CA ALA A 680 -0.44 -4.43 30.75
C ALA A 680 -1.89 -4.75 30.40
N ASP A 681 -2.81 -4.04 31.04
CA ASP A 681 -4.23 -4.01 30.67
C ASP A 681 -4.37 -3.07 29.46
N ILE A 682 -4.27 -3.62 28.26
CA ILE A 682 -4.23 -2.82 27.01
C ILE A 682 -5.62 -2.53 26.45
N ASP A 683 -6.64 -3.24 26.92
CA ASP A 683 -8.04 -3.05 26.50
C ASP A 683 -8.96 -2.51 27.61
N ASP A 684 -8.41 -2.17 28.79
CA ASP A 684 -9.10 -1.60 29.96
C ASP A 684 -10.22 -2.53 30.49
N ASP A 685 -10.00 -3.85 30.39
CA ASP A 685 -10.94 -4.88 30.86
C ASP A 685 -10.70 -5.32 32.32
N GLY A 686 -9.59 -4.87 32.91
CA GLY A 686 -9.17 -5.16 34.27
C GLY A 686 -8.26 -6.38 34.43
N TYR A 687 -7.92 -7.06 33.34
CA TYR A 687 -6.93 -8.14 33.30
C TYR A 687 -5.67 -7.71 32.55
N PHE A 688 -4.58 -8.46 32.68
CA PHE A 688 -3.34 -8.15 31.95
C PHE A 688 -3.16 -9.02 30.72
N GLU A 689 -2.89 -8.37 29.59
CA GLU A 689 -2.45 -9.00 28.37
C GLU A 689 -0.95 -9.27 28.39
N ILE A 690 -0.54 -10.29 27.65
CA ILE A 690 0.84 -10.70 27.43
C ILE A 690 1.26 -10.20 26.06
N VAL A 691 2.10 -9.16 26.03
CA VAL A 691 2.58 -8.55 24.78
C VAL A 691 3.99 -9.03 24.46
N VAL A 692 4.23 -9.45 23.21
CA VAL A 692 5.48 -10.05 22.75
C VAL A 692 5.87 -9.52 21.37
N ASN A 693 7.12 -9.11 21.22
CA ASN A 693 7.70 -8.76 19.92
C ASN A 693 8.29 -10.00 19.22
N THR A 694 8.03 -10.14 17.92
CA THR A 694 8.81 -10.94 16.97
C THR A 694 9.58 -10.00 16.04
N ASP A 695 10.40 -10.51 15.11
CA ASP A 695 11.18 -9.68 14.18
C ASP A 695 10.33 -8.61 13.45
N SER A 696 9.06 -8.89 13.18
CA SER A 696 8.19 -8.05 12.34
C SER A 696 6.78 -7.81 12.89
N HIS A 697 6.40 -8.45 14.00
CA HIS A 697 5.06 -8.35 14.58
C HIS A 697 5.10 -8.06 16.07
N ILE A 698 4.08 -7.34 16.53
CA ILE A 698 3.70 -7.27 17.95
C ILE A 698 2.52 -8.21 18.13
N HIS A 699 2.63 -9.15 19.06
CA HIS A 699 1.57 -10.06 19.47
C HIS A 699 1.05 -9.66 20.85
N ALA A 700 -0.26 -9.75 21.07
CA ALA A 700 -0.85 -9.67 22.41
C ALA A 700 -1.83 -10.83 22.64
N PHE A 701 -1.82 -11.35 23.86
CA PHE A 701 -2.68 -12.45 24.30
C PHE A 701 -3.35 -12.10 25.62
N ASN A 702 -4.63 -12.42 25.75
CA ASN A 702 -5.37 -12.26 27.00
C ASN A 702 -4.81 -13.22 28.07
N PHE A 703 -5.11 -12.99 29.34
CA PHE A 703 -4.64 -13.83 30.46
C PHE A 703 -4.97 -15.33 30.27
N ASN A 704 -6.07 -15.64 29.58
CA ASN A 704 -6.52 -17.00 29.30
C ASN A 704 -5.85 -17.67 28.07
N GLY A 705 -5.02 -16.92 27.34
CA GLY A 705 -4.30 -17.39 26.15
C GLY A 705 -4.93 -17.13 24.79
N SER A 706 -6.15 -16.59 24.71
CA SER A 706 -6.69 -16.14 23.43
C SER A 706 -5.91 -14.94 22.91
N MET A 707 -5.79 -14.82 21.60
CA MET A 707 -5.24 -13.61 20.97
C MET A 707 -6.11 -12.41 21.32
N ALA A 708 -5.49 -11.31 21.72
CA ALA A 708 -6.20 -10.06 21.98
C ALA A 708 -6.75 -9.48 20.66
N ASP A 709 -7.83 -8.71 20.76
CA ASP A 709 -8.48 -8.15 19.58
C ASP A 709 -7.53 -7.21 18.82
N ASN A 710 -7.52 -7.32 17.49
CA ASN A 710 -6.64 -6.57 16.56
C ASN A 710 -5.15 -6.95 16.57
N PHE A 711 -4.76 -8.02 17.28
CA PHE A 711 -3.41 -8.59 17.21
C PHE A 711 -3.36 -9.84 16.30
N PRO A 712 -2.18 -10.18 15.73
CA PRO A 712 -0.92 -9.44 15.79
C PRO A 712 -0.92 -8.18 14.92
N ILE A 713 -0.16 -7.18 15.35
CA ILE A 713 0.11 -5.96 14.57
C ILE A 713 1.39 -6.18 13.77
N ALA A 714 1.29 -6.17 12.45
CA ALA A 714 2.45 -6.20 11.55
C ALA A 714 3.03 -4.80 11.41
N LEU A 715 4.34 -4.64 11.67
CA LEU A 715 5.02 -3.36 11.53
C LEU A 715 5.60 -3.17 10.13
N ILE A 716 5.52 -1.95 9.60
CA ILE A 716 6.18 -1.58 8.35
C ILE A 716 7.62 -1.15 8.68
N LEU A 717 8.52 -2.12 8.70
CA LEU A 717 9.94 -1.90 8.94
C LEU A 717 10.67 -1.66 7.60
N GLN A 718 11.67 -0.76 7.58
CA GLN A 718 12.51 -0.59 6.40
C GLN A 718 13.36 -1.85 6.13
N LYS A 719 13.94 -1.94 4.93
CA LYS A 719 14.81 -3.06 4.57
C LYS A 719 16.01 -3.14 5.53
N ASN A 720 16.09 -4.24 6.28
CA ASN A 720 17.05 -4.54 7.36
C ASN A 720 16.73 -3.94 8.74
N GLU A 721 15.51 -3.45 8.97
CA GLU A 721 15.00 -3.17 10.31
C GLU A 721 14.26 -4.40 10.84
N ALA A 722 14.38 -4.64 12.14
CA ALA A 722 13.67 -5.67 12.89
C ALA A 722 13.36 -5.12 14.28
N LEU A 723 12.24 -5.52 14.87
CA LEU A 723 12.04 -5.28 16.30
C LEU A 723 13.12 -6.01 17.10
N VAL A 724 13.51 -5.42 18.22
CA VAL A 724 14.50 -6.03 19.13
C VAL A 724 14.05 -5.82 20.57
N GLY A 725 14.27 -6.82 21.41
CA GLY A 725 14.01 -6.69 22.85
C GLY A 725 12.52 -6.68 23.19
N THR A 726 12.26 -6.31 24.45
CA THR A 726 10.92 -6.33 25.07
C THR A 726 10.07 -5.14 24.61
N PRO A 727 8.79 -5.34 24.26
CA PRO A 727 7.87 -4.23 23.97
C PRO A 727 7.79 -3.28 25.15
N ILE A 728 7.83 -1.99 24.87
CA ILE A 728 7.67 -0.95 25.87
C ILE A 728 6.18 -0.65 25.99
N ILE A 729 5.63 -0.77 27.20
CA ILE A 729 4.24 -0.40 27.47
C ILE A 729 4.20 0.74 28.49
N LEU A 730 3.62 1.86 28.09
CA LEU A 730 3.31 3.00 28.94
C LEU A 730 2.26 3.87 28.26
N ASP A 731 1.43 4.53 29.04
CA ASP A 731 0.62 5.65 28.56
C ASP A 731 1.59 6.85 28.29
N ALA A 732 1.96 7.09 27.04
CA ALA A 732 2.91 8.11 26.62
C ALA A 732 2.28 9.50 26.55
N ASP A 733 1.02 9.58 26.10
CA ASP A 733 0.32 10.83 25.81
C ASP A 733 -0.44 11.42 27.03
N GLY A 734 -0.69 10.61 28.06
CA GLY A 734 -1.39 10.98 29.28
C GLY A 734 -2.90 10.73 29.26
N ASP A 735 -3.43 9.95 28.31
CA ASP A 735 -4.86 9.71 28.14
C ASP A 735 -5.45 8.63 29.08
N GLN A 736 -4.61 7.96 29.87
CA GLN A 736 -4.89 6.84 30.77
C GLN A 736 -5.01 5.46 30.11
N MET A 737 -4.81 5.35 28.80
CA MET A 737 -4.65 4.08 28.09
C MET A 737 -3.16 3.82 27.81
N PRO A 738 -2.68 2.56 27.89
CA PRO A 738 -1.29 2.27 27.61
C PRO A 738 -0.98 2.20 26.11
N ASP A 739 0.10 2.85 25.69
CA ASP A 739 0.68 2.73 24.35
C ASP A 739 1.70 1.59 24.30
N ILE A 740 1.78 0.92 23.15
CA ILE A 740 2.79 -0.10 22.88
C ILE A 740 3.83 0.50 21.92
N LEU A 741 5.05 0.69 22.43
CA LEU A 741 6.19 1.11 21.62
C LEU A 741 7.04 -0.13 21.29
N GLY A 742 7.19 -0.38 19.99
CA GLY A 742 7.91 -1.53 19.41
C GLY A 742 9.41 -1.41 19.47
#